data_AF-A0AAD7YSQ2-F1
#
_entry.id   AF-A0AAD7YSQ2-F1
#
_cell.length_a   1.000
_cell.length_b   1.000
_cell.length_c   1.000
_cell.angle_alpha   90.00
_cell.angle_beta   90.00
_cell.angle_gamma   90.00
#
_symmetry.space_group_name_H-M   'P 1'
#
loop_
_entity.id
_entity.type
_entity.pdbx_description
1 polymer ?
#
loop_
_entity_poly.entity_id
_entity_poly.type
_entity_poly.pdbx_seq_one_letter_code
_entity_poly.pdbx_strand_id
1 'polypeptide(L)'
;MEDRAAKLALARKKLKDHQEKKQVSGQKDDIIYKSEGFVNNDNDNSMHSVFKHDEGFVIQSTPDALDSQHSDGFEINKTTNVTSPVSNISHIKNVDATEDNSIQEADVNITEILISNKRNLELQVHHLQTKLGQLEQQYALVVSDYTKCNQKVNELEFEIKNINDKYLIVTEEINIKDSKLNELNAKNTTLLEDNGNLTEQLEFTKSVLNAKEAENDSLRNQLFNLQNQYDLLHLQLQQLTDGTPASIPTAKANNNDKTEAMLQKISNLEQQLQSLQKERDQINLHYEHYVAELNEQLRSVIKKNEELTREVDNLSNRENSLIEQISDMEIRIQNFNHDKKKFEVDRNTSTVKDMQDDLRKARDDLEQLQIKHKELQNQYDESVARVKELSEVKEAECNHDSISLSKLNADMTSDKVAAQRATEQNKKLKQDVQGLEDAFVKMTKDKLELTEKISAEKYLNRELTIKLSEVEEKAKEMQIKLKAKDEEMMRLQSNYRAIEKQCEELINQGRNGSVDPDVVDSNTEIDNGVEIEPDKHSEHECKPLMEEDGDKGHSLQRADAMMKLQDRFLKIMGEVADLSDEKHRLEHIILQLQNETDTICEYVALYQQQRSLLKRRDEERGAQLKIFQQECGKLKRELEELAGLLARFAEDKELSLYFENESKRMDMEKVMTLLCNLKNNSLIDTNKKNIEFKNFYPCNCCSGKLIDV
;
A
#
# COMPACT_ATOMS: atom_id res chain seq x y z
N MET A 1 -3.80 2.24 39.31
CA MET A 1 -4.63 2.70 38.15
C MET A 1 -4.40 4.17 37.82
N GLU A 2 -4.17 5.04 38.81
CA GLU A 2 -4.00 6.49 38.62
C GLU A 2 -2.87 6.85 37.64
N ASP A 3 -1.72 6.15 37.65
CA ASP A 3 -0.64 6.41 36.67
C ASP A 3 -1.07 6.19 35.21
N ARG A 4 -1.97 5.23 34.96
CA ARG A 4 -2.51 4.98 33.61
C ARG A 4 -3.45 6.12 33.21
N ALA A 5 -4.25 6.63 34.15
CA ALA A 5 -5.09 7.80 33.92
C ALA A 5 -4.26 9.07 33.71
N ALA A 6 -3.19 9.27 34.49
CA ALA A 6 -2.26 10.40 34.37
C ALA A 6 -1.52 10.40 33.03
N LYS A 7 -0.97 9.25 32.59
CA LYS A 7 -0.35 9.10 31.26
C LYS A 7 -1.34 9.38 30.13
N LEU A 8 -2.58 8.94 30.26
CA LEU A 8 -3.63 9.13 29.24
C LEU A 8 -4.15 10.59 29.20
N ALA A 9 -4.20 11.26 30.35
CA ALA A 9 -4.45 12.71 30.42
C ALA A 9 -3.30 13.53 29.81
N LEU A 10 -2.05 13.15 30.07
CA LEU A 10 -0.87 13.81 29.50
C LEU A 10 -0.81 13.63 27.97
N ALA A 11 -1.17 12.44 27.47
CA ALA A 11 -1.29 12.17 26.04
C ALA A 11 -2.39 13.02 25.38
N ARG A 12 -3.58 13.11 26.00
CA ARG A 12 -4.67 13.98 25.54
C ARG A 12 -4.27 15.46 25.52
N LYS A 13 -3.54 15.93 26.53
CA LYS A 13 -3.01 17.31 26.57
C LYS A 13 -2.02 17.56 25.43
N LYS A 14 -1.03 16.67 25.23
CA LYS A 14 -0.07 16.78 24.11
C LYS A 14 -0.77 16.79 22.74
N LEU A 15 -1.83 16.00 22.57
CA LEU A 15 -2.63 15.99 21.34
C LEU A 15 -3.37 17.32 21.11
N LYS A 16 -3.95 17.91 22.16
CA LYS A 16 -4.60 19.23 22.11
C LYS A 16 -3.59 20.34 21.80
N ASP A 17 -2.47 20.37 22.50
CA ASP A 17 -1.38 21.34 22.28
C ASP A 17 -0.83 21.25 20.84
N HIS A 18 -0.77 20.04 20.26
CA HIS A 18 -0.34 19.82 18.86
C HIS A 18 -1.42 20.24 17.85
N GLN A 19 -2.71 20.12 18.16
CA GLN A 19 -3.79 20.61 17.31
C GLN A 19 -3.88 22.14 17.34
N GLU A 20 -3.75 22.77 18.50
CA GLU A 20 -3.73 24.23 18.65
C GLU A 20 -2.51 24.85 17.95
N LYS A 21 -1.30 24.26 18.08
CA LYS A 21 -0.12 24.71 17.31
C LYS A 21 -0.28 24.56 15.79
N LYS A 22 -1.03 23.55 15.32
CA LYS A 22 -1.30 23.34 13.89
C LYS A 22 -2.35 24.33 13.34
N GLN A 23 -3.23 24.86 14.18
CA GLN A 23 -4.13 25.97 13.81
C GLN A 23 -3.40 27.33 13.79
N VAL A 24 -2.49 27.57 14.75
CA VAL A 24 -1.73 28.85 14.82
C VAL A 24 -0.67 28.98 13.72
N SER A 25 -0.12 27.87 13.22
CA SER A 25 0.79 27.90 12.05
C SER A 25 0.06 28.20 10.74
N GLY A 26 -1.18 27.73 10.57
CA GLY A 26 -1.96 27.93 9.34
C GLY A 26 -2.47 29.37 9.09
N GLN A 27 -2.18 30.35 9.96
CA GLN A 27 -2.59 31.75 9.82
C GLN A 27 -1.42 32.73 9.66
N LYS A 28 -0.17 32.25 9.55
CA LYS A 28 1.01 33.13 9.42
C LYS A 28 1.68 33.17 8.05
N ASP A 29 1.30 32.30 7.13
CA ASP A 29 1.97 32.15 5.83
C ASP A 29 1.30 32.97 4.69
N ASP A 30 0.15 33.63 4.95
CA ASP A 30 -0.62 34.40 3.94
C ASP A 30 -0.22 35.89 3.82
N ILE A 31 0.89 36.32 4.45
CA ILE A 31 1.42 37.68 4.28
C ILE A 31 2.93 37.63 4.05
N ILE A 32 3.33 37.50 2.77
CA ILE A 32 4.43 38.21 2.08
C ILE A 32 4.52 37.66 0.64
N TYR A 33 4.24 38.51 -0.36
CA TYR A 33 4.61 38.26 -1.76
C TYR A 33 5.07 39.57 -2.41
N LYS A 34 6.34 39.56 -2.86
CA LYS A 34 7.13 40.49 -3.69
C LYS A 34 8.58 40.31 -3.23
N SER A 35 9.58 39.96 -4.05
CA SER A 35 9.77 40.18 -5.49
C SER A 35 10.68 39.10 -6.08
N GLU A 36 10.55 38.82 -7.39
CA GLU A 36 11.52 38.10 -8.28
C GLU A 36 11.98 36.66 -7.89
N GLY A 37 12.28 35.72 -8.79
CA GLY A 37 12.14 35.69 -10.25
C GLY A 37 12.94 34.51 -10.87
N PHE A 38 12.37 33.90 -11.93
CA PHE A 38 13.02 33.04 -12.94
C PHE A 38 13.34 31.53 -12.68
N VAL A 39 12.69 30.71 -13.53
CA VAL A 39 13.13 29.47 -14.21
C VAL A 39 13.21 28.15 -13.41
N ASN A 40 12.17 27.34 -13.60
CA ASN A 40 12.24 25.88 -13.51
C ASN A 40 12.95 25.31 -14.74
N ASN A 41 13.65 24.19 -14.56
CA ASN A 41 14.03 23.30 -15.66
C ASN A 41 13.81 21.85 -15.20
N ASP A 42 12.61 21.33 -15.46
CA ASP A 42 12.21 19.98 -15.06
C ASP A 42 12.91 18.95 -15.95
N ASN A 43 13.64 18.02 -15.34
CA ASN A 43 14.30 16.92 -16.04
C ASN A 43 14.13 15.62 -15.26
N ASP A 44 12.90 15.13 -15.22
CA ASP A 44 12.52 13.85 -14.61
C ASP A 44 13.13 12.68 -15.39
N ASN A 45 14.24 12.14 -14.89
CA ASN A 45 14.85 10.95 -15.47
C ASN A 45 14.63 9.74 -14.55
N SER A 46 13.62 8.94 -14.90
CA SER A 46 13.37 7.64 -14.28
C SER A 46 14.01 6.53 -15.11
N MET A 47 14.94 5.77 -14.52
CA MET A 47 14.83 4.30 -14.60
C MET A 47 15.69 3.58 -13.57
N HIS A 48 15.05 2.66 -12.86
CA HIS A 48 15.66 1.61 -12.07
C HIS A 48 15.45 0.31 -12.87
N SER A 49 16.52 -0.34 -13.35
CA SER A 49 16.42 -1.56 -14.16
C SER A 49 16.91 -2.78 -13.40
N VAL A 50 15.96 -3.65 -13.02
CA VAL A 50 16.23 -4.98 -12.50
C VAL A 50 16.81 -5.86 -13.62
N PHE A 51 18.01 -6.42 -13.40
CA PHE A 51 18.54 -7.49 -14.25
C PHE A 51 18.41 -8.85 -13.54
N LYS A 52 18.09 -9.88 -14.32
CA LYS A 52 18.01 -11.27 -13.87
C LYS A 52 19.37 -11.95 -13.97
N HIS A 53 19.62 -12.93 -13.09
CA HIS A 53 20.67 -13.92 -13.24
C HIS A 53 20.43 -14.83 -14.46
N ASP A 54 21.50 -15.29 -15.11
CA ASP A 54 21.93 -16.69 -15.02
C ASP A 54 23.41 -16.88 -15.42
N GLU A 55 24.04 -17.92 -14.84
CA GLU A 55 25.27 -18.67 -15.20
C GLU A 55 26.46 -17.97 -15.93
N GLY A 56 27.75 -18.12 -15.56
CA GLY A 56 28.39 -18.88 -14.47
C GLY A 56 29.81 -19.38 -14.88
N PHE A 57 30.89 -18.89 -14.23
CA PHE A 57 32.20 -19.58 -14.27
C PHE A 57 33.11 -19.26 -13.05
N VAL A 58 34.13 -20.11 -12.87
CA VAL A 58 34.94 -20.32 -11.65
C VAL A 58 36.25 -19.52 -11.61
N ILE A 59 36.71 -19.17 -10.40
CA ILE A 59 38.10 -19.17 -9.84
C ILE A 59 38.02 -18.36 -8.52
N GLN A 60 37.97 -18.95 -7.32
CA GLN A 60 38.98 -19.73 -6.57
C GLN A 60 40.13 -18.88 -5.98
N SER A 61 40.06 -18.69 -4.64
CA SER A 61 41.12 -18.79 -3.60
C SER A 61 42.58 -18.39 -3.93
N THR A 62 43.39 -17.72 -3.09
CA THR A 62 43.37 -17.40 -1.63
C THR A 62 44.49 -16.35 -1.33
N PRO A 63 44.65 -15.80 -0.10
CA PRO A 63 45.50 -14.63 0.16
C PRO A 63 46.95 -14.99 0.50
N ASP A 64 47.81 -13.98 0.65
CA ASP A 64 48.67 -13.88 1.86
C ASP A 64 49.18 -12.45 2.12
N ALA A 65 49.69 -12.22 3.33
CA ALA A 65 49.91 -10.90 3.94
C ALA A 65 51.42 -10.50 4.06
N LEU A 66 51.67 -9.45 4.87
CA LEU A 66 52.97 -8.91 5.35
C LEU A 66 53.68 -7.92 4.39
N ASP A 67 54.38 -6.87 4.86
CA ASP A 67 54.35 -6.11 6.13
C ASP A 67 55.16 -4.79 5.93
N SER A 68 54.87 -3.77 6.75
CA SER A 68 55.79 -2.76 7.28
C SER A 68 56.58 -1.75 6.40
N GLN A 69 56.27 -0.48 6.69
CA GLN A 69 57.21 0.59 7.11
C GLN A 69 57.86 1.57 6.10
N HIS A 70 57.33 2.80 6.14
CA HIS A 70 57.99 4.08 6.44
C HIS A 70 59.07 4.74 5.52
N SER A 71 58.69 5.99 5.14
CA SER A 71 59.46 7.25 5.08
C SER A 71 60.48 7.54 3.96
N ASP A 72 60.16 8.62 3.24
CA ASP A 72 61.00 9.79 2.87
C ASP A 72 62.40 9.62 2.27
N GLY A 73 62.64 10.30 1.13
CA GLY A 73 63.98 10.82 0.83
C GLY A 73 64.41 10.92 -0.64
N PHE A 74 63.96 11.97 -1.34
CA PHE A 74 64.69 12.77 -2.34
C PHE A 74 65.44 12.15 -3.57
N GLU A 75 65.17 12.80 -4.71
CA GLU A 75 66.06 13.12 -5.86
C GLU A 75 66.36 12.15 -7.03
N ILE A 76 65.86 12.60 -8.19
CA ILE A 76 66.54 12.75 -9.51
C ILE A 76 67.19 11.50 -10.12
N ASN A 77 66.67 11.09 -11.30
CA ASN A 77 67.55 10.91 -12.45
C ASN A 77 66.87 11.06 -13.83
N LYS A 78 67.70 11.24 -14.86
CA LYS A 78 67.35 11.74 -16.20
C LYS A 78 66.97 10.65 -17.22
N THR A 79 65.98 10.99 -18.05
CA THR A 79 65.84 10.72 -19.51
C THR A 79 66.27 9.37 -20.11
N THR A 80 65.37 8.74 -20.89
CA THR A 80 65.75 8.19 -22.22
C THR A 80 64.56 8.02 -23.18
N ASN A 81 64.72 8.60 -24.37
CA ASN A 81 64.26 8.20 -25.71
C ASN A 81 62.82 7.72 -26.01
N VAL A 82 62.26 8.35 -27.05
CA VAL A 82 61.15 7.87 -27.91
C VAL A 82 61.72 7.55 -29.30
N THR A 83 61.08 6.63 -30.04
CA THR A 83 61.58 6.08 -31.31
C THR A 83 60.59 6.24 -32.47
N SER A 84 61.11 6.54 -33.67
CA SER A 84 60.59 6.09 -34.99
C SER A 84 59.44 6.91 -35.67
N PRO A 85 59.15 6.73 -36.99
CA PRO A 85 59.98 7.24 -38.11
C PRO A 85 59.19 7.75 -39.37
N VAL A 86 59.90 7.85 -40.53
CA VAL A 86 59.47 8.01 -41.96
C VAL A 86 59.47 9.46 -42.53
N SER A 87 59.89 9.78 -43.77
CA SER A 87 61.09 9.43 -44.59
C SER A 87 61.11 10.20 -45.94
N ASN A 88 62.29 10.30 -46.59
CA ASN A 88 62.57 10.73 -48.00
C ASN A 88 62.36 12.25 -48.31
N ILE A 89 63.05 12.93 -49.26
CA ILE A 89 63.84 12.56 -50.46
C ILE A 89 65.20 13.31 -50.52
N SER A 90 66.14 12.88 -51.38
CA SER A 90 67.56 13.26 -51.49
C SER A 90 67.98 14.16 -52.68
N HIS A 91 69.23 14.69 -52.60
CA HIS A 91 70.08 15.31 -53.67
C HIS A 91 69.72 16.77 -54.08
N ILE A 92 70.66 17.67 -54.47
CA ILE A 92 71.85 17.52 -55.35
C ILE A 92 73.13 18.26 -54.86
N LYS A 93 74.24 17.51 -54.93
CA LYS A 93 75.70 17.78 -55.06
C LYS A 93 76.29 19.21 -55.19
N ASN A 94 77.46 19.36 -54.54
CA ASN A 94 78.57 20.28 -54.88
C ASN A 94 79.36 19.84 -56.13
N VAL A 95 80.09 20.77 -56.77
CA VAL A 95 81.27 20.53 -57.64
C VAL A 95 82.31 21.65 -57.39
N ASP A 96 83.59 21.33 -57.57
CA ASP A 96 84.79 22.06 -57.14
C ASP A 96 85.28 23.25 -58.02
N ALA A 97 86.35 23.89 -57.51
CA ALA A 97 87.28 24.89 -58.09
C ALA A 97 87.99 24.44 -59.40
N THR A 98 88.87 25.19 -60.10
CA THR A 98 89.58 26.50 -59.97
C THR A 98 89.31 27.37 -61.25
N GLU A 99 89.85 28.57 -61.56
CA GLU A 99 91.17 29.20 -61.38
C GLU A 99 91.13 30.69 -61.85
N ASP A 100 92.04 31.55 -61.35
CA ASP A 100 92.57 32.84 -61.90
C ASP A 100 91.72 33.76 -62.83
N ASN A 101 91.65 35.10 -62.66
CA ASN A 101 92.80 36.01 -62.58
C ASN A 101 92.42 37.51 -62.35
N SER A 102 93.42 38.33 -62.01
CA SER A 102 93.51 39.81 -62.14
C SER A 102 92.71 40.76 -61.21
N ILE A 103 93.48 41.70 -60.65
CA ILE A 103 93.13 42.79 -59.73
C ILE A 103 92.53 44.00 -60.49
N GLN A 104 91.47 44.63 -59.98
CA GLN A 104 91.32 46.10 -59.98
C GLN A 104 90.18 46.63 -59.07
N GLU A 105 90.45 47.77 -58.43
CA GLU A 105 89.52 48.72 -57.79
C GLU A 105 88.60 48.24 -56.63
N ALA A 106 89.18 48.20 -55.43
CA ALA A 106 88.44 48.25 -54.17
C ALA A 106 88.10 49.71 -53.82
N ASP A 107 86.80 50.02 -53.71
CA ASP A 107 86.19 50.89 -52.67
C ASP A 107 84.68 51.18 -52.88
N VAL A 108 84.04 50.64 -53.93
CA VAL A 108 82.58 50.82 -54.15
C VAL A 108 81.75 49.54 -53.83
N ASN A 109 82.34 48.35 -53.87
CA ASN A 109 81.60 47.08 -53.73
C ASN A 109 81.49 46.56 -52.27
N ILE A 110 82.43 46.91 -51.38
CA ILE A 110 82.47 46.38 -50.00
C ILE A 110 81.28 46.87 -49.18
N THR A 111 80.93 48.15 -49.30
CA THR A 111 79.78 48.77 -48.64
C THR A 111 78.45 48.21 -49.16
N GLU A 112 78.32 47.95 -50.46
CA GLU A 112 77.10 47.38 -51.03
C GLU A 112 76.89 45.92 -50.59
N ILE A 113 77.95 45.10 -50.55
CA ILE A 113 77.92 43.73 -49.96
C ILE A 113 77.58 43.76 -48.46
N LEU A 114 78.15 44.70 -47.70
CA LEU A 114 77.79 44.88 -46.27
C LEU A 114 76.33 45.29 -46.08
N ILE A 115 75.80 46.16 -46.95
CA ILE A 115 74.38 46.55 -46.94
C ILE A 115 73.48 45.37 -47.32
N SER A 116 73.86 44.56 -48.32
CA SER A 116 73.08 43.36 -48.70
C SER A 116 73.10 42.30 -47.59
N ASN A 117 74.25 42.07 -46.95
CA ASN A 117 74.39 41.14 -45.83
C ASN A 117 73.63 41.63 -44.59
N LYS A 118 73.70 42.92 -44.27
CA LYS A 118 72.89 43.53 -43.21
C LYS A 118 71.39 43.35 -43.49
N ARG A 119 70.93 43.64 -44.71
CA ARG A 119 69.53 43.47 -45.11
C ARG A 119 69.08 42.01 -45.08
N ASN A 120 69.96 41.07 -45.44
CA ASN A 120 69.70 39.63 -45.36
C ASN A 120 69.57 39.18 -43.89
N LEU A 121 70.47 39.63 -43.01
CA LEU A 121 70.38 39.39 -41.56
C LEU A 121 69.11 40.02 -40.95
N GLU A 122 68.74 41.23 -41.35
CA GLU A 122 67.48 41.87 -40.93
C GLU A 122 66.25 41.06 -41.37
N LEU A 123 66.25 40.51 -42.60
CA LEU A 123 65.20 39.60 -43.08
C LEU A 123 65.18 38.26 -42.33
N GLN A 124 66.34 37.70 -41.98
CA GLN A 124 66.42 36.48 -41.15
C GLN A 124 65.91 36.74 -39.72
N VAL A 125 66.29 37.86 -39.11
CA VAL A 125 65.78 38.27 -37.79
C VAL A 125 64.26 38.48 -37.84
N HIS A 126 63.74 39.18 -38.85
CA HIS A 126 62.30 39.35 -39.04
C HIS A 126 61.57 38.02 -39.26
N HIS A 127 62.15 37.09 -40.03
CA HIS A 127 61.60 35.75 -40.23
C HIS A 127 61.56 34.94 -38.93
N LEU A 128 62.64 34.98 -38.13
CA LEU A 128 62.70 34.33 -36.82
C LEU A 128 61.72 34.96 -35.81
N GLN A 129 61.58 36.29 -35.79
CA GLN A 129 60.58 36.99 -34.97
C GLN A 129 59.15 36.62 -35.37
N THR A 130 58.87 36.55 -36.68
CA THR A 130 57.55 36.12 -37.18
C THR A 130 57.26 34.67 -36.77
N LYS A 131 58.25 33.78 -36.89
CA LYS A 131 58.13 32.38 -36.50
C LYS A 131 57.97 32.19 -34.98
N LEU A 132 58.64 33.03 -34.18
CA LEU A 132 58.49 33.06 -32.72
C LEU A 132 57.07 33.47 -32.33
N GLY A 133 56.54 34.56 -32.89
CA GLY A 133 55.15 34.99 -32.65
C GLY A 133 54.11 33.97 -33.09
N GLN A 134 54.34 33.25 -34.20
CA GLN A 134 53.49 32.12 -34.62
C GLN A 134 53.54 30.96 -33.59
N LEU A 135 54.72 30.66 -33.04
CA LEU A 135 54.89 29.62 -32.03
C LEU A 135 54.22 30.00 -30.70
N GLU A 136 54.33 31.27 -30.28
CA GLU A 136 53.66 31.84 -29.11
C GLU A 136 52.13 31.79 -29.26
N GLN A 137 51.61 32.10 -30.45
CA GLN A 137 50.17 31.99 -30.74
C GLN A 137 49.69 30.53 -30.68
N GLN A 138 50.45 29.59 -31.25
CA GLN A 138 50.14 28.15 -31.16
C GLN A 138 50.18 27.65 -29.71
N TYR A 139 51.18 28.07 -28.93
CA TYR A 139 51.27 27.73 -27.51
C TYR A 139 50.07 28.28 -26.70
N ALA A 140 49.67 29.54 -26.95
CA ALA A 140 48.50 30.13 -26.30
C ALA A 140 47.18 29.39 -26.62
N LEU A 141 47.01 28.92 -27.86
CA LEU A 141 45.87 28.09 -28.25
C LEU A 141 45.87 26.74 -27.52
N VAL A 142 47.01 26.02 -27.51
CA VAL A 142 47.14 24.74 -26.79
C VAL A 142 46.88 24.90 -25.28
N VAL A 143 47.36 25.99 -24.66
CA VAL A 143 47.04 26.29 -23.24
C VAL A 143 45.54 26.58 -23.04
N SER A 144 44.90 27.28 -23.99
CA SER A 144 43.45 27.51 -23.93
C SER A 144 42.63 26.23 -24.10
N ASP A 145 43.08 25.29 -24.93
CA ASP A 145 42.39 24.01 -25.11
C ASP A 145 42.67 23.03 -23.96
N TYR A 146 43.88 23.07 -23.38
CA TYR A 146 44.19 22.36 -22.14
C TYR A 146 43.32 22.83 -20.97
N THR A 147 43.11 24.14 -20.81
CA THR A 147 42.25 24.66 -19.72
C THR A 147 40.78 24.28 -19.91
N LYS A 148 40.24 24.29 -21.14
CA LYS A 148 38.89 23.76 -21.45
C LYS A 148 38.79 22.26 -21.16
N CYS A 149 39.80 21.48 -21.56
CA CYS A 149 39.85 20.05 -21.30
C CYS A 149 39.85 19.77 -19.79
N ASN A 150 40.66 20.49 -19.02
CA ASN A 150 40.75 20.34 -17.56
C ASN A 150 39.44 20.76 -16.86
N GLN A 151 38.75 21.78 -17.36
CA GLN A 151 37.39 22.13 -16.91
C GLN A 151 36.40 20.97 -17.16
N LYS A 152 36.43 20.38 -18.36
CA LYS A 152 35.56 19.24 -18.71
C LYS A 152 35.87 17.99 -17.87
N VAL A 153 37.14 17.75 -17.53
CA VAL A 153 37.54 16.67 -16.60
C VAL A 153 36.97 16.92 -15.21
N ASN A 154 37.11 18.13 -14.64
CA ASN A 154 36.55 18.47 -13.33
C ASN A 154 35.01 18.33 -13.29
N GLU A 155 34.32 18.70 -14.38
CA GLU A 155 32.87 18.48 -14.52
C GLU A 155 32.52 16.98 -14.46
N LEU A 156 33.24 16.14 -15.22
CA LEU A 156 33.04 14.70 -15.23
C LEU A 156 33.37 14.03 -13.89
N GLU A 157 34.42 14.48 -13.20
CA GLU A 157 34.75 14.01 -11.85
C GLU A 157 33.65 14.36 -10.83
N PHE A 158 33.06 15.55 -10.94
CA PHE A 158 31.91 15.94 -10.12
C PHE A 158 30.65 15.13 -10.44
N GLU A 159 30.36 14.88 -11.72
CA GLU A 159 29.26 14.02 -12.16
C GLU A 159 29.44 12.58 -11.66
N ILE A 160 30.65 11.99 -11.79
CA ILE A 160 31.00 10.66 -11.28
C ILE A 160 30.79 10.60 -9.76
N LYS A 161 31.24 11.61 -9.02
CA LYS A 161 31.04 11.66 -7.56
C LYS A 161 29.56 11.71 -7.19
N ASN A 162 28.77 12.56 -7.85
CA ASN A 162 27.32 12.67 -7.65
C ASN A 162 26.58 11.36 -7.99
N ILE A 163 27.00 10.65 -9.04
CA ILE A 163 26.48 9.31 -9.38
C ILE A 163 26.86 8.29 -8.30
N ASN A 164 28.09 8.33 -7.77
CA ASN A 164 28.54 7.43 -6.71
C ASN A 164 27.78 7.66 -5.38
N ASP A 165 27.56 8.92 -4.99
CA ASP A 165 26.76 9.28 -3.81
C ASP A 165 25.31 8.78 -3.95
N LYS A 166 24.71 8.92 -5.14
CA LYS A 166 23.38 8.33 -5.46
C LYS A 166 23.37 6.80 -5.41
N TYR A 167 24.42 6.16 -5.93
CA TYR A 167 24.57 4.71 -5.89
C TYR A 167 24.66 4.18 -4.44
N LEU A 168 25.38 4.89 -3.57
CA LEU A 168 25.47 4.57 -2.14
C LEU A 168 24.09 4.60 -1.47
N ILE A 169 23.31 5.67 -1.69
CA ILE A 169 21.96 5.84 -1.14
C ILE A 169 21.02 4.72 -1.64
N VAL A 170 21.06 4.42 -2.94
CA VAL A 170 20.26 3.34 -3.53
C VAL A 170 20.65 1.97 -2.96
N THR A 171 21.93 1.74 -2.69
CA THR A 171 22.43 0.51 -2.06
C THR A 171 21.94 0.38 -0.62
N GLU A 172 21.94 1.48 0.15
CA GLU A 172 21.39 1.51 1.52
C GLU A 172 19.87 1.26 1.52
N GLU A 173 19.13 1.86 0.58
CA GLU A 173 17.70 1.57 0.41
C GLU A 173 17.41 0.11 0.07
N ILE A 174 18.24 -0.53 -0.76
CA ILE A 174 18.12 -1.95 -1.11
C ILE A 174 18.35 -2.81 0.14
N ASN A 175 19.43 -2.57 0.89
CA ASN A 175 19.71 -3.28 2.15
C ASN A 175 18.55 -3.16 3.16
N ILE A 176 17.90 -2.00 3.24
CA ILE A 176 16.70 -1.79 4.08
C ILE A 176 15.48 -2.56 3.55
N LYS A 177 15.30 -2.64 2.23
CA LYS A 177 14.22 -3.43 1.60
C LYS A 177 14.43 -4.93 1.82
N ASP A 178 15.66 -5.43 1.64
CA ASP A 178 16.01 -6.83 1.85
C ASP A 178 15.88 -7.24 3.33
N SER A 179 16.27 -6.37 4.26
CA SER A 179 16.06 -6.59 5.70
C SER A 179 14.57 -6.75 6.05
N LYS A 180 13.69 -5.92 5.45
CA LYS A 180 12.23 -6.03 5.61
C LYS A 180 11.64 -7.27 4.92
N LEU A 181 12.20 -7.66 3.78
CA LEU A 181 11.79 -8.85 3.04
C LEU A 181 12.13 -10.11 3.84
N ASN A 182 13.31 -10.15 4.47
CA ASN A 182 13.72 -11.21 5.40
C ASN A 182 12.82 -11.25 6.66
N GLU A 183 12.46 -10.10 7.25
CA GLU A 183 11.51 -10.04 8.38
C GLU A 183 10.12 -10.57 7.99
N LEU A 184 9.63 -10.22 6.79
CA LEU A 184 8.36 -10.72 6.26
C LEU A 184 8.41 -12.22 5.95
N ASN A 185 9.51 -12.72 5.38
CA ASN A 185 9.71 -14.16 5.15
C ASN A 185 9.72 -14.94 6.47
N ALA A 186 10.42 -14.45 7.49
CA ALA A 186 10.45 -15.08 8.82
C ALA A 186 9.05 -15.15 9.45
N LYS A 187 8.24 -14.08 9.34
CA LYS A 187 6.84 -14.09 9.78
C LYS A 187 5.96 -15.04 8.96
N ASN A 188 6.24 -15.18 7.66
CA ASN A 188 5.51 -16.09 6.80
C ASN A 188 5.85 -17.56 7.13
N THR A 189 7.12 -17.88 7.45
CA THR A 189 7.49 -19.22 7.91
C THR A 189 6.87 -19.56 9.27
N THR A 190 6.86 -18.65 10.24
CA THR A 190 6.19 -18.92 11.52
C THR A 190 4.68 -19.09 11.36
N LEU A 191 4.02 -18.29 10.49
CA LEU A 191 2.60 -18.46 10.19
C LEU A 191 2.29 -19.77 9.44
N LEU A 192 3.22 -20.29 8.65
CA LEU A 192 3.08 -21.61 8.01
C LEU A 192 3.23 -22.74 9.04
N GLU A 193 4.19 -22.63 9.96
CA GLU A 193 4.37 -23.56 11.08
C GLU A 193 3.13 -23.56 12.00
N ASP A 194 2.61 -22.39 12.36
CA ASP A 194 1.39 -22.26 13.16
C ASP A 194 0.15 -22.84 12.47
N ASN A 195 -0.01 -22.64 11.14
CA ASN A 195 -1.08 -23.28 10.39
C ASN A 195 -0.92 -24.81 10.32
N GLY A 196 0.32 -25.32 10.25
CA GLY A 196 0.61 -26.75 10.38
C GLY A 196 0.16 -27.28 11.74
N ASN A 197 0.63 -26.66 12.82
CA ASN A 197 0.27 -26.99 14.21
C ASN A 197 -1.25 -26.97 14.45
N LEU A 198 -1.96 -25.99 13.91
CA LEU A 198 -3.43 -25.90 13.99
C LEU A 198 -4.12 -26.99 13.18
N THR A 199 -3.57 -27.38 12.03
CA THR A 199 -4.10 -28.48 11.21
C THR A 199 -3.95 -29.81 11.94
N GLU A 200 -2.78 -30.09 12.53
CA GLU A 200 -2.54 -31.28 13.34
C GLU A 200 -3.48 -31.34 14.57
N GLN A 201 -3.72 -30.21 15.24
CA GLN A 201 -4.69 -30.14 16.34
C GLN A 201 -6.14 -30.39 15.88
N LEU A 202 -6.52 -29.92 14.68
CA LEU A 202 -7.84 -30.21 14.09
C LEU A 202 -7.99 -31.68 13.69
N GLU A 203 -6.94 -32.34 13.20
CA GLU A 203 -6.95 -33.77 12.90
C GLU A 203 -7.01 -34.62 14.18
N PHE A 204 -6.23 -34.25 15.20
CA PHE A 204 -6.28 -34.90 16.51
C PHE A 204 -7.67 -34.79 17.15
N THR A 205 -8.25 -33.59 17.21
CA THR A 205 -9.58 -33.39 17.80
C THR A 205 -10.70 -34.09 17.02
N LYS A 206 -10.62 -34.15 15.68
CA LYS A 206 -11.52 -34.99 14.86
C LYS A 206 -11.39 -36.48 15.18
N SER A 207 -10.16 -36.98 15.35
CA SER A 207 -9.91 -38.38 15.74
C SER A 207 -10.52 -38.72 17.10
N VAL A 208 -10.36 -37.82 18.09
CA VAL A 208 -10.98 -37.94 19.42
C VAL A 208 -12.51 -37.89 19.33
N LEU A 209 -13.08 -37.00 18.52
CA LEU A 209 -14.53 -36.92 18.31
C LEU A 209 -15.09 -38.21 17.72
N ASN A 210 -14.48 -38.72 16.64
CA ASN A 210 -14.89 -40.00 16.02
C ASN A 210 -14.81 -41.18 17.01
N ALA A 211 -13.78 -41.20 17.88
CA ALA A 211 -13.68 -42.22 18.92
C ALA A 211 -14.80 -42.11 19.97
N LYS A 212 -15.22 -40.89 20.33
CA LYS A 212 -16.34 -40.64 21.24
C LYS A 212 -17.71 -40.90 20.61
N GLU A 213 -17.88 -40.66 19.32
CA GLU A 213 -19.08 -41.07 18.58
C GLU A 213 -19.22 -42.60 18.57
N ALA A 214 -18.14 -43.33 18.26
CA ALA A 214 -18.14 -44.80 18.32
C ALA A 214 -18.39 -45.37 19.72
N GLU A 215 -17.89 -44.73 20.78
CA GLU A 215 -18.20 -45.08 22.17
C GLU A 215 -19.68 -44.84 22.50
N ASN A 216 -20.25 -43.72 22.06
CA ASN A 216 -21.65 -43.36 22.27
C ASN A 216 -22.61 -44.31 21.54
N ASP A 217 -22.27 -44.70 20.30
CA ASP A 217 -23.04 -45.72 19.57
C ASP A 217 -22.90 -47.12 20.20
N SER A 218 -21.75 -47.49 20.74
CA SER A 218 -21.60 -48.71 21.55
C SER A 218 -22.51 -48.68 22.78
N LEU A 219 -22.55 -47.56 23.52
CA LEU A 219 -23.42 -47.38 24.69
C LEU A 219 -24.91 -47.40 24.31
N ARG A 220 -25.31 -46.77 23.20
CA ARG A 220 -26.68 -46.85 22.66
C ARG A 220 -27.09 -48.28 22.33
N ASN A 221 -26.21 -49.04 21.69
CA ASN A 221 -26.44 -50.47 21.41
C ASN A 221 -26.56 -51.30 22.70
N GLN A 222 -25.76 -51.00 23.73
CA GLN A 222 -25.88 -51.65 25.04
C GLN A 222 -27.21 -51.31 25.73
N LEU A 223 -27.63 -50.04 25.73
CA LEU A 223 -28.93 -49.61 26.26
C LEU A 223 -30.10 -50.28 25.54
N PHE A 224 -30.05 -50.36 24.20
CA PHE A 224 -31.07 -51.07 23.42
C PHE A 224 -31.14 -52.57 23.78
N ASN A 225 -29.98 -53.22 23.98
CA ASN A 225 -29.94 -54.61 24.42
C ASN A 225 -30.48 -54.79 25.85
N LEU A 226 -30.20 -53.87 26.78
CA LEU A 226 -30.77 -53.89 28.13
C LEU A 226 -32.29 -53.65 28.11
N GLN A 227 -32.78 -52.74 27.26
CA GLN A 227 -34.21 -52.50 27.06
C GLN A 227 -34.92 -53.78 26.59
N ASN A 228 -34.38 -54.45 25.57
CA ASN A 228 -34.92 -55.73 25.08
C ASN A 228 -34.93 -56.83 26.16
N GLN A 229 -33.91 -56.88 27.03
CA GLN A 229 -33.87 -57.82 28.17
C GLN A 229 -34.90 -57.44 29.25
N TYR A 230 -35.09 -56.15 29.52
CA TYR A 230 -36.11 -55.65 30.44
C TYR A 230 -37.51 -55.99 29.95
N ASP A 231 -37.81 -55.74 28.67
CA ASP A 231 -39.12 -56.02 28.07
C ASP A 231 -39.44 -57.53 28.11
N LEU A 232 -38.43 -58.39 27.89
CA LEU A 232 -38.55 -59.85 28.04
C LEU A 232 -38.82 -60.26 29.49
N LEU A 233 -38.10 -59.70 30.46
CA LEU A 233 -38.30 -59.95 31.89
C LEU A 233 -39.66 -59.43 32.39
N HIS A 234 -40.10 -58.28 31.88
CA HIS A 234 -41.42 -57.72 32.17
C HIS A 234 -42.52 -58.65 31.64
N LEU A 235 -42.36 -59.19 30.42
CA LEU A 235 -43.30 -60.16 29.86
C LEU A 235 -43.34 -61.47 30.68
N GLN A 236 -42.19 -61.95 31.16
CA GLN A 236 -42.12 -63.12 32.06
C GLN A 236 -42.76 -62.84 33.42
N LEU A 237 -42.54 -61.67 34.00
CA LEU A 237 -43.19 -61.24 35.25
C LEU A 237 -44.70 -61.13 35.09
N GLN A 238 -45.18 -60.61 33.97
CA GLN A 238 -46.61 -60.54 33.67
C GLN A 238 -47.22 -61.94 33.55
N GLN A 239 -46.57 -62.86 32.82
CA GLN A 239 -46.99 -64.28 32.75
C GLN A 239 -47.01 -64.98 34.12
N LEU A 240 -46.08 -64.64 35.02
CA LEU A 240 -46.07 -65.15 36.40
C LEU A 240 -47.11 -64.49 37.30
N THR A 241 -47.51 -63.25 37.02
CA THR A 241 -48.51 -62.49 37.80
C THR A 241 -49.94 -62.92 37.46
N ASP A 242 -50.19 -63.30 36.20
CA ASP A 242 -51.50 -63.81 35.74
C ASP A 242 -51.73 -65.31 36.09
N GLY A 243 -50.75 -66.00 36.69
CA GLY A 243 -50.81 -67.42 37.05
C GLY A 243 -51.00 -67.70 38.55
N THR A 244 -52.23 -68.02 38.98
CA THR A 244 -52.57 -68.38 40.38
C THR A 244 -52.62 -69.91 40.62
N PRO A 245 -52.71 -70.42 41.87
CA PRO A 245 -51.56 -70.76 42.72
C PRO A 245 -51.44 -72.28 43.00
N ALA A 246 -50.24 -72.79 43.36
CA ALA A 246 -50.12 -74.11 43.98
C ALA A 246 -48.86 -74.36 44.85
N SER A 247 -49.12 -74.97 46.02
CA SER A 247 -48.28 -75.94 46.73
C SER A 247 -47.05 -75.50 47.55
N ILE A 248 -47.28 -75.38 48.87
CA ILE A 248 -46.32 -75.71 49.95
C ILE A 248 -46.31 -77.25 50.08
N PRO A 249 -45.15 -77.94 50.26
CA PRO A 249 -44.91 -78.54 51.58
C PRO A 249 -43.44 -78.86 52.03
N THR A 250 -43.30 -78.99 53.35
CA THR A 250 -42.30 -79.76 54.14
C THR A 250 -41.02 -79.07 54.66
N ALA A 251 -40.92 -79.02 55.99
CA ALA A 251 -39.90 -78.27 56.74
C ALA A 251 -38.69 -79.11 57.20
N LYS A 252 -38.11 -79.95 56.34
CA LYS A 252 -36.84 -80.66 56.62
C LYS A 252 -35.72 -80.42 55.61
N ALA A 253 -36.02 -79.94 54.40
CA ALA A 253 -35.02 -79.36 53.50
C ALA A 253 -34.55 -77.96 53.97
N ASN A 254 -35.41 -77.27 54.72
CA ASN A 254 -35.34 -75.88 55.23
C ASN A 254 -34.08 -75.46 56.03
N ASN A 255 -33.08 -76.33 56.21
CA ASN A 255 -31.74 -75.94 56.68
C ASN A 255 -30.71 -76.03 55.54
N ASN A 256 -30.79 -77.06 54.69
CA ASN A 256 -29.95 -77.21 53.51
C ASN A 256 -30.26 -76.10 52.50
N ASP A 257 -31.55 -75.85 52.23
CA ASP A 257 -32.03 -74.75 51.37
C ASP A 257 -31.62 -73.38 51.92
N LYS A 258 -31.50 -73.23 53.25
CA LYS A 258 -31.01 -71.99 53.87
C LYS A 258 -29.50 -71.83 53.74
N THR A 259 -28.72 -72.90 53.87
CA THR A 259 -27.28 -72.84 53.56
C THR A 259 -27.03 -72.59 52.08
N GLU A 260 -27.82 -73.18 51.19
CA GLU A 260 -27.72 -72.96 49.74
C GLU A 260 -28.14 -71.53 49.35
N ALA A 261 -29.22 -71.01 49.93
CA ALA A 261 -29.60 -69.60 49.80
C ALA A 261 -28.56 -68.64 50.43
N MET A 262 -27.89 -69.01 51.52
CA MET A 262 -26.76 -68.23 52.05
C MET A 262 -25.55 -68.28 51.12
N LEU A 263 -25.22 -69.42 50.52
CA LEU A 263 -24.13 -69.56 49.56
C LEU A 263 -24.40 -68.76 48.28
N GLN A 264 -25.63 -68.80 47.74
CA GLN A 264 -26.06 -67.92 46.65
C GLN A 264 -25.96 -66.44 47.04
N LYS A 265 -26.35 -66.08 48.28
CA LYS A 265 -26.26 -64.70 48.77
C LYS A 265 -24.80 -64.24 48.94
N ILE A 266 -23.90 -65.11 49.39
CA ILE A 266 -22.45 -64.86 49.44
C ILE A 266 -21.92 -64.68 48.02
N SER A 267 -22.24 -65.57 47.08
CA SER A 267 -21.81 -65.46 45.69
C SER A 267 -22.31 -64.18 45.01
N ASN A 268 -23.54 -63.76 45.26
CA ASN A 268 -24.08 -62.49 44.78
C ASN A 268 -23.36 -61.27 45.41
N LEU A 269 -23.02 -61.33 46.70
CA LEU A 269 -22.24 -60.29 47.37
C LEU A 269 -20.79 -60.24 46.87
N GLU A 270 -20.19 -61.39 46.55
CA GLU A 270 -18.87 -61.48 45.91
C GLU A 270 -18.90 -60.88 44.50
N GLN A 271 -19.94 -61.16 43.69
CA GLN A 271 -20.13 -60.53 42.39
C GLN A 271 -20.33 -59.01 42.49
N GLN A 272 -21.13 -58.54 43.47
CA GLN A 272 -21.31 -57.10 43.73
C GLN A 272 -20.02 -56.42 44.21
N LEU A 273 -19.22 -57.07 45.05
CA LEU A 273 -17.89 -56.56 45.41
C LEU A 273 -16.97 -56.51 44.18
N GLN A 274 -17.07 -57.48 43.28
CA GLN A 274 -16.28 -57.51 42.05
C GLN A 274 -16.73 -56.44 41.03
N SER A 275 -18.02 -56.10 40.95
CA SER A 275 -18.51 -54.99 40.12
C SER A 275 -18.11 -53.64 40.71
N LEU A 276 -18.33 -53.42 42.01
CA LEU A 276 -17.89 -52.21 42.72
C LEU A 276 -16.38 -52.00 42.65
N GLN A 277 -15.59 -53.09 42.66
CA GLN A 277 -14.15 -53.00 42.47
C GLN A 277 -13.77 -52.56 41.04
N LYS A 278 -14.46 -53.09 40.01
CA LYS A 278 -14.27 -52.64 38.62
C LYS A 278 -14.69 -51.18 38.41
N GLU A 279 -15.81 -50.77 38.99
CA GLU A 279 -16.29 -49.37 38.97
C GLU A 279 -15.27 -48.44 39.65
N ARG A 280 -14.76 -48.81 40.82
CA ARG A 280 -13.67 -48.08 41.50
C ARG A 280 -12.43 -47.97 40.60
N ASP A 281 -12.02 -49.06 39.96
CA ASP A 281 -10.81 -49.08 39.14
C ASP A 281 -10.98 -48.27 37.83
N GLN A 282 -12.18 -48.25 37.24
CA GLN A 282 -12.55 -47.35 36.15
C GLN A 282 -12.56 -45.88 36.60
N ILE A 283 -13.16 -45.57 37.75
CA ILE A 283 -13.19 -44.22 38.33
C ILE A 283 -11.77 -43.73 38.62
N ASN A 284 -10.89 -44.59 39.16
CA ASN A 284 -9.48 -44.27 39.37
C ASN A 284 -8.76 -43.94 38.05
N LEU A 285 -8.94 -44.75 37.00
CA LEU A 285 -8.42 -44.46 35.66
C LEU A 285 -8.92 -43.11 35.12
N HIS A 286 -10.22 -42.80 35.28
CA HIS A 286 -10.76 -41.50 34.88
C HIS A 286 -10.15 -40.34 35.67
N TYR A 287 -9.91 -40.49 36.98
CA TYR A 287 -9.20 -39.48 37.78
C TYR A 287 -7.74 -39.32 37.36
N GLU A 288 -7.02 -40.42 37.08
CA GLU A 288 -5.64 -40.39 36.58
C GLU A 288 -5.56 -39.66 35.22
N HIS A 289 -6.48 -39.96 34.29
CA HIS A 289 -6.57 -39.27 33.00
C HIS A 289 -6.91 -37.78 33.17
N TYR A 290 -7.88 -37.41 34.02
CA TYR A 290 -8.23 -36.02 34.27
C TYR A 290 -7.07 -35.23 34.90
N VAL A 291 -6.35 -35.83 35.83
CA VAL A 291 -5.14 -35.23 36.43
C VAL A 291 -4.02 -35.12 35.39
N ALA A 292 -3.84 -36.10 34.50
CA ALA A 292 -2.88 -36.02 33.40
C ALA A 292 -3.20 -34.88 32.43
N GLU A 293 -4.47 -34.76 32.00
CA GLU A 293 -4.93 -33.69 31.10
C GLU A 293 -4.75 -32.30 31.74
N LEU A 294 -5.13 -32.13 33.01
CA LEU A 294 -4.94 -30.87 33.73
C LEU A 294 -3.45 -30.50 33.84
N ASN A 295 -2.57 -31.49 34.05
CA ASN A 295 -1.12 -31.27 34.06
C ASN A 295 -0.57 -30.92 32.67
N GLU A 296 -1.14 -31.46 31.59
CA GLU A 296 -0.75 -31.14 30.22
C GLU A 296 -1.22 -29.73 29.81
N GLN A 297 -2.45 -29.35 30.18
CA GLN A 297 -2.94 -27.97 30.04
C GLN A 297 -2.05 -27.00 30.83
N LEU A 298 -1.67 -27.34 32.07
CA LEU A 298 -0.75 -26.54 32.89
C LEU A 298 0.63 -26.38 32.21
N ARG A 299 1.20 -27.46 31.65
CA ARG A 299 2.46 -27.40 30.88
C ARG A 299 2.34 -26.52 29.63
N SER A 300 1.21 -26.60 28.91
CA SER A 300 0.93 -25.76 27.74
C SER A 300 0.88 -24.27 28.12
N VAL A 301 0.22 -23.93 29.23
CA VAL A 301 0.16 -22.56 29.75
C VAL A 301 1.52 -22.07 30.25
N ILE A 302 2.32 -22.92 30.89
CA ILE A 302 3.70 -22.59 31.29
C ILE A 302 4.56 -22.29 30.06
N LYS A 303 4.53 -23.15 29.03
CA LYS A 303 5.28 -22.93 27.77
C LYS A 303 4.89 -21.62 27.09
N LYS A 304 3.58 -21.30 27.01
CA LYS A 304 3.08 -20.03 26.47
C LYS A 304 3.52 -18.83 27.30
N ASN A 305 3.58 -18.94 28.63
CA ASN A 305 4.14 -17.89 29.49
C ASN A 305 5.65 -17.71 29.24
N GLU A 306 6.43 -18.79 29.10
CA GLU A 306 7.85 -18.67 28.75
C GLU A 306 8.08 -18.02 27.37
N GLU A 307 7.25 -18.37 26.38
CA GLU A 307 7.27 -17.76 25.04
C GLU A 307 6.94 -16.26 25.10
N LEU A 308 5.89 -15.87 25.82
CA LEU A 308 5.53 -14.47 26.05
C LEU A 308 6.61 -13.71 26.85
N THR A 309 7.26 -14.33 27.84
CA THR A 309 8.38 -13.73 28.58
C THR A 309 9.55 -13.46 27.64
N ARG A 310 9.92 -14.42 26.78
CA ARG A 310 10.97 -14.22 25.76
C ARG A 310 10.61 -13.13 24.76
N GLU A 311 9.34 -13.01 24.35
CA GLU A 311 8.88 -11.93 23.48
C GLU A 311 9.02 -10.56 24.16
N VAL A 312 8.61 -10.45 25.44
CA VAL A 312 8.79 -9.23 26.25
C VAL A 312 10.27 -8.87 26.41
N ASP A 313 11.15 -9.84 26.67
CA ASP A 313 12.59 -9.62 26.77
C ASP A 313 13.19 -9.15 25.43
N ASN A 314 12.77 -9.76 24.31
CA ASN A 314 13.19 -9.35 22.96
C ASN A 314 12.71 -7.94 22.61
N LEU A 315 11.47 -7.59 22.95
CA LEU A 315 10.92 -6.24 22.76
C LEU A 315 11.63 -5.21 23.64
N SER A 316 11.94 -5.56 24.90
CA SER A 316 12.72 -4.72 25.83
C SER A 316 14.15 -4.49 25.30
N ASN A 317 14.82 -5.53 24.82
CA ASN A 317 16.15 -5.41 24.20
C ASN A 317 16.13 -4.52 22.94
N ARG A 318 15.09 -4.64 22.11
CA ARG A 318 14.88 -3.76 20.95
C ARG A 318 14.61 -2.31 21.38
N GLU A 319 13.79 -2.09 22.40
CA GLU A 319 13.53 -0.75 22.94
C GLU A 319 14.81 -0.12 23.49
N ASN A 320 15.60 -0.87 24.27
CA ASN A 320 16.90 -0.42 24.78
C ASN A 320 17.88 -0.03 23.66
N SER A 321 17.99 -0.85 22.59
CA SER A 321 18.84 -0.51 21.44
C SER A 321 18.35 0.72 20.66
N LEU A 322 17.04 0.93 20.55
CA LEU A 322 16.48 2.14 19.97
C LEU A 322 16.73 3.38 20.86
N ILE A 323 16.64 3.22 22.19
CA ILE A 323 16.99 4.28 23.15
C ILE A 323 18.47 4.66 23.04
N GLU A 324 19.37 3.67 22.89
CA GLU A 324 20.80 3.88 22.68
C GLU A 324 21.08 4.61 21.35
N GLN A 325 20.46 4.18 20.24
CA GLN A 325 20.56 4.88 18.96
C GLN A 325 20.03 6.33 19.02
N ILE A 326 18.92 6.56 19.73
CA ILE A 326 18.37 7.90 19.95
C ILE A 326 19.34 8.74 20.79
N SER A 327 19.93 8.19 21.85
CA SER A 327 20.88 8.93 22.69
C SER A 327 22.16 9.29 21.92
N ASP A 328 22.68 8.39 21.08
CA ASP A 328 23.79 8.66 20.15
C ASP A 328 23.46 9.74 19.12
N MET A 329 22.21 9.77 18.63
CA MET A 329 21.74 10.84 17.75
C MET A 329 21.58 12.16 18.49
N GLU A 330 21.05 12.16 19.71
CA GLU A 330 20.94 13.35 20.56
C GLU A 330 22.31 13.92 20.91
N ILE A 331 23.30 13.08 21.25
CA ILE A 331 24.69 13.48 21.49
C ILE A 331 25.30 14.10 20.22
N ARG A 332 25.11 13.47 19.05
CA ARG A 332 25.58 14.03 17.77
C ARG A 332 24.93 15.38 17.44
N ILE A 333 23.63 15.54 17.68
CA ILE A 333 22.90 16.80 17.49
C ILE A 333 23.36 17.87 18.49
N GLN A 334 23.62 17.51 19.75
CA GLN A 334 24.15 18.44 20.75
C GLN A 334 25.56 18.92 20.38
N ASN A 335 26.44 18.01 19.96
CA ASN A 335 27.79 18.34 19.50
C ASN A 335 27.74 19.26 18.27
N PHE A 336 26.95 18.92 17.25
CA PHE A 336 26.78 19.76 16.05
C PHE A 336 26.24 21.17 16.39
N ASN A 337 25.27 21.28 17.31
CA ASN A 337 24.78 22.56 17.77
C ASN A 337 25.81 23.35 18.60
N HIS A 338 26.66 22.65 19.36
CA HIS A 338 27.74 23.28 20.13
C HIS A 338 28.83 23.82 19.21
N ASP A 339 29.24 23.06 18.20
CA ASP A 339 30.25 23.48 17.22
C ASP A 339 29.71 24.56 16.28
N LYS A 340 28.44 24.49 15.88
CA LYS A 340 27.76 25.60 15.19
C LYS A 340 27.77 26.89 16.03
N LYS A 341 27.47 26.80 17.34
CA LYS A 341 27.54 27.97 18.24
C LYS A 341 28.97 28.51 18.38
N LYS A 342 30.00 27.66 18.49
CA LYS A 342 31.40 28.10 18.48
C LYS A 342 31.71 28.84 17.18
N PHE A 343 31.40 28.25 16.03
CA PHE A 343 31.68 28.82 14.72
C PHE A 343 30.94 30.15 14.48
N GLU A 344 29.69 30.28 14.92
CA GLU A 344 28.95 31.55 14.89
C GLU A 344 29.55 32.59 15.85
N VAL A 345 29.98 32.20 17.05
CA VAL A 345 30.66 33.11 17.99
C VAL A 345 32.02 33.57 17.47
N ASP A 346 32.84 32.68 16.91
CA ASP A 346 34.16 33.01 16.36
C ASP A 346 34.04 33.91 15.13
N ARG A 347 33.13 33.60 14.19
CA ARG A 347 32.86 34.42 13.00
C ARG A 347 32.29 35.79 13.35
N ASN A 348 31.37 35.87 14.32
CA ASN A 348 30.87 37.16 14.79
C ASN A 348 31.94 37.95 15.55
N THR A 349 32.84 37.28 16.27
CA THR A 349 33.94 37.95 17.00
C THR A 349 35.04 38.46 16.07
N SER A 350 35.35 37.76 14.95
CA SER A 350 36.29 38.29 13.95
C SER A 350 35.66 39.47 13.19
N THR A 351 34.46 39.29 12.62
CA THR A 351 33.81 40.33 11.82
C THR A 351 33.48 41.60 12.61
N VAL A 352 33.15 41.50 13.90
CA VAL A 352 32.98 42.69 14.76
C VAL A 352 34.31 43.41 15.04
N LYS A 353 35.43 42.69 15.14
CA LYS A 353 36.77 43.32 15.27
C LYS A 353 37.19 43.97 13.95
N ASP A 354 37.04 43.28 12.83
CA ASP A 354 37.37 43.79 11.50
C ASP A 354 36.56 45.07 11.20
N MET A 355 35.25 45.05 11.47
CA MET A 355 34.41 46.26 11.35
C MET A 355 34.74 47.35 12.38
N GLN A 356 35.24 47.02 13.57
CA GLN A 356 35.71 48.03 14.54
C GLN A 356 36.99 48.71 14.06
N ASP A 357 37.94 47.97 13.49
CA ASP A 357 39.17 48.52 12.95
C ASP A 357 38.92 49.32 11.66
N ASP A 358 38.00 48.89 10.80
CA ASP A 358 37.62 49.65 9.61
C ASP A 358 36.82 50.92 9.96
N LEU A 359 35.93 50.86 10.97
CA LEU A 359 35.29 52.07 11.53
C LEU A 359 36.30 53.03 12.19
N ARG A 360 37.44 52.52 12.66
CA ARG A 360 38.52 53.35 13.20
C ARG A 360 39.28 54.05 12.07
N LYS A 361 39.75 53.30 11.07
CA LYS A 361 40.40 53.86 9.87
C LYS A 361 39.51 54.91 9.19
N ALA A 362 38.22 54.61 8.99
CA ALA A 362 37.28 55.54 8.39
C ALA A 362 37.05 56.82 9.21
N ARG A 363 37.20 56.77 10.55
CA ARG A 363 37.19 57.98 11.40
C ARG A 363 38.48 58.77 11.27
N ASP A 364 39.63 58.10 11.31
CA ASP A 364 40.94 58.74 11.16
C ASP A 364 41.08 59.40 9.77
N ASP A 365 40.57 58.76 8.72
CA ASP A 365 40.49 59.30 7.36
C ASP A 365 39.52 60.49 7.27
N LEU A 366 38.38 60.44 7.96
CA LEU A 366 37.41 61.54 7.99
C LEU A 366 37.95 62.75 8.77
N GLU A 367 38.71 62.55 9.85
CA GLU A 367 39.42 63.62 10.55
C GLU A 367 40.51 64.24 9.65
N GLN A 368 41.31 63.42 8.96
CA GLN A 368 42.25 63.92 7.95
C GLN A 368 41.56 64.68 6.81
N LEU A 369 40.38 64.22 6.35
CA LEU A 369 39.62 64.87 5.30
C LEU A 369 39.01 66.19 5.78
N GLN A 370 38.59 66.29 7.06
CA GLN A 370 38.16 67.54 7.68
C GLN A 370 39.31 68.54 7.80
N ILE A 371 40.52 68.10 8.17
CA ILE A 371 41.72 68.94 8.19
C ILE A 371 42.02 69.47 6.78
N LYS A 372 42.08 68.57 5.78
CA LYS A 372 42.30 68.93 4.37
C LYS A 372 41.21 69.87 3.83
N HIS A 373 39.93 69.64 4.16
CA HIS A 373 38.84 70.53 3.78
C HIS A 373 38.97 71.90 4.42
N LYS A 374 39.45 71.99 5.66
CA LYS A 374 39.69 73.27 6.34
C LYS A 374 40.85 74.05 5.70
N GLU A 375 41.90 73.35 5.27
CA GLU A 375 42.99 73.95 4.48
C GLU A 375 42.51 74.40 3.09
N LEU A 376 41.71 73.58 2.40
CA LEU A 376 41.13 73.90 1.09
C LEU A 376 40.13 75.06 1.18
N GLN A 377 39.34 75.15 2.26
CA GLN A 377 38.44 76.27 2.54
C GLN A 377 39.23 77.59 2.63
N ASN A 378 40.32 77.61 3.39
CA ASN A 378 41.18 78.79 3.49
C ASN A 378 41.77 79.19 2.12
N GLN A 379 42.28 78.22 1.34
CA GLN A 379 42.77 78.47 -0.02
C GLN A 379 41.68 78.94 -0.99
N TYR A 380 40.46 78.41 -0.84
CA TYR A 380 39.31 78.83 -1.63
C TYR A 380 38.91 80.28 -1.29
N ASP A 381 38.85 80.64 -0.02
CA ASP A 381 38.51 82.00 0.42
C ASP A 381 39.56 83.02 -0.07
N GLU A 382 40.85 82.68 -0.06
CA GLU A 382 41.93 83.45 -0.72
C GLU A 382 41.73 83.56 -2.24
N SER A 383 41.29 82.48 -2.89
CA SER A 383 41.04 82.47 -4.33
C SER A 383 39.79 83.28 -4.71
N VAL A 384 38.75 83.30 -3.88
CA VAL A 384 37.51 84.05 -4.10
C VAL A 384 37.76 85.56 -3.97
N ALA A 385 38.64 85.97 -3.05
CA ALA A 385 39.12 87.37 -3.01
C ALA A 385 39.76 87.76 -4.35
N ARG A 386 40.66 86.91 -4.86
CA ARG A 386 41.35 87.10 -6.16
C ARG A 386 40.44 87.01 -7.38
N VAL A 387 39.38 86.21 -7.32
CA VAL A 387 38.38 86.10 -8.40
C VAL A 387 37.45 87.31 -8.42
N LYS A 388 37.11 87.89 -7.27
CA LYS A 388 36.33 89.15 -7.23
C LYS A 388 37.06 90.30 -7.96
N GLU A 389 38.37 90.40 -7.79
CA GLU A 389 39.23 91.35 -8.52
C GLU A 389 39.25 91.10 -10.04
N LEU A 390 39.06 89.84 -10.48
CA LEU A 390 39.05 89.46 -11.90
C LEU A 390 37.66 89.49 -12.54
N SER A 391 36.58 89.36 -11.76
CA SER A 391 35.20 89.38 -12.28
C SER A 391 34.76 90.77 -12.74
N GLU A 392 35.27 91.85 -12.14
CA GLU A 392 35.03 93.23 -12.62
C GLU A 392 35.59 93.47 -14.04
N VAL A 393 36.49 92.60 -14.53
CA VAL A 393 37.15 92.72 -15.83
C VAL A 393 36.49 91.84 -16.91
N LYS A 394 35.50 90.99 -16.56
CA LYS A 394 35.08 89.86 -17.41
C LYS A 394 33.57 89.71 -17.69
N GLU A 395 32.78 90.76 -17.49
CA GLU A 395 31.36 90.80 -17.90
C GLU A 395 31.14 91.16 -19.40
N ALA A 396 32.19 91.09 -20.22
CA ALA A 396 32.08 91.27 -21.67
C ALA A 396 32.17 89.92 -22.41
N GLU A 397 31.26 89.76 -23.39
CA GLU A 397 31.24 88.72 -24.44
C GLU A 397 30.72 87.31 -24.06
N CYS A 398 29.41 87.15 -24.24
CA CYS A 398 28.74 85.86 -24.49
C CYS A 398 27.90 86.00 -25.77
N ASN A 399 27.88 84.97 -26.63
CA ASN A 399 26.75 84.54 -27.50
C ASN A 399 27.21 83.63 -28.66
N HIS A 400 26.89 82.33 -28.65
CA HIS A 400 26.57 81.61 -29.90
C HIS A 400 25.83 80.25 -29.73
N ASP A 401 24.63 80.23 -29.12
CA ASP A 401 23.80 79.00 -29.04
C ASP A 401 22.49 79.12 -29.82
N SER A 402 22.48 78.69 -31.08
CA SER A 402 21.28 78.65 -31.93
C SER A 402 21.11 77.36 -32.76
N ILE A 403 22.07 76.43 -32.68
CA ILE A 403 22.10 75.19 -33.49
C ILE A 403 21.57 73.98 -32.69
N SER A 404 21.71 74.01 -31.37
CA SER A 404 21.41 72.89 -30.45
C SER A 404 19.91 72.51 -30.36
N LEU A 405 19.01 73.47 -30.61
CA LEU A 405 17.56 73.29 -30.44
C LEU A 405 16.90 72.35 -31.48
N SER A 406 17.38 72.34 -32.72
CA SER A 406 16.73 71.55 -33.77
C SER A 406 16.99 70.04 -33.65
N LYS A 407 18.17 69.66 -33.15
CA LYS A 407 18.54 68.25 -32.96
C LYS A 407 17.77 67.64 -31.78
N LEU A 408 17.70 68.37 -30.66
CA LEU A 408 16.93 68.01 -29.46
C LEU A 408 15.46 67.70 -29.77
N ASN A 409 14.83 68.49 -30.65
CA ASN A 409 13.44 68.28 -31.05
C ASN A 409 13.22 66.99 -31.84
N ALA A 410 14.19 66.53 -32.64
CA ALA A 410 14.08 65.27 -33.37
C ALA A 410 14.13 64.07 -32.40
N ASP A 411 15.14 64.05 -31.52
CA ASP A 411 15.33 62.97 -30.53
C ASP A 411 14.11 62.86 -29.60
N MET A 412 13.56 64.00 -29.13
CA MET A 412 12.34 64.04 -28.31
C MET A 412 11.10 63.44 -29.01
N THR A 413 10.99 63.52 -30.35
CA THR A 413 9.89 62.86 -31.07
C THR A 413 10.07 61.35 -31.22
N SER A 414 11.32 60.88 -31.34
CA SER A 414 11.65 59.45 -31.36
C SER A 414 11.34 58.81 -30.00
N ASP A 415 11.80 59.42 -28.92
CA ASP A 415 11.58 58.93 -27.55
C ASP A 415 10.09 58.89 -27.19
N LYS A 416 9.30 59.86 -27.67
CA LYS A 416 7.85 59.86 -27.51
C LYS A 416 7.18 58.64 -28.18
N VAL A 417 7.64 58.23 -29.35
CA VAL A 417 7.12 57.04 -30.06
C VAL A 417 7.58 55.75 -29.35
N ALA A 418 8.82 55.70 -28.86
CA ALA A 418 9.31 54.58 -28.06
C ALA A 418 8.51 54.41 -26.75
N ALA A 419 8.28 55.51 -26.02
CA ALA A 419 7.46 55.53 -24.82
C ALA A 419 5.98 55.17 -25.09
N GLN A 420 5.42 55.60 -26.22
CA GLN A 420 4.07 55.20 -26.63
C GLN A 420 3.96 53.68 -26.88
N ARG A 421 4.94 53.09 -27.59
CA ARG A 421 4.98 51.62 -27.79
C ARG A 421 5.17 50.85 -26.48
N ALA A 422 6.04 51.33 -25.59
CA ALA A 422 6.26 50.72 -24.28
C ALA A 422 5.02 50.80 -23.37
N THR A 423 4.30 51.93 -23.39
CA THR A 423 3.05 52.09 -22.61
C THR A 423 1.90 51.26 -23.17
N GLU A 424 1.83 51.07 -24.50
CA GLU A 424 0.85 50.18 -25.13
C GLU A 424 1.13 48.70 -24.83
N GLN A 425 2.40 48.27 -24.86
CA GLN A 425 2.80 46.93 -24.40
C GLN A 425 2.49 46.71 -22.92
N ASN A 426 2.82 47.68 -22.05
CA ASN A 426 2.47 47.61 -20.63
C ASN A 426 0.96 47.60 -20.38
N LYS A 427 0.15 48.26 -21.23
CA LYS A 427 -1.31 48.19 -21.17
C LYS A 427 -1.81 46.78 -21.52
N LYS A 428 -1.26 46.16 -22.57
CA LYS A 428 -1.59 44.78 -22.93
C LYS A 428 -1.19 43.79 -21.84
N LEU A 429 0.04 43.88 -21.32
CA LEU A 429 0.51 43.04 -20.22
C LEU A 429 -0.37 43.17 -18.98
N LYS A 430 -0.85 44.39 -18.65
CA LYS A 430 -1.83 44.58 -17.56
C LYS A 430 -3.17 43.91 -17.84
N GLN A 431 -3.66 43.93 -19.08
CA GLN A 431 -4.90 43.23 -19.45
C GLN A 431 -4.72 41.70 -19.41
N ASP A 432 -3.57 41.18 -19.86
CA ASP A 432 -3.26 39.75 -19.82
C ASP A 432 -3.10 39.27 -18.36
N VAL A 433 -2.43 40.05 -17.49
CA VAL A 433 -2.32 39.78 -16.04
C VAL A 433 -3.69 39.85 -15.36
N GLN A 434 -4.51 40.87 -15.65
CA GLN A 434 -5.86 40.97 -15.10
C GLN A 434 -6.75 39.78 -15.53
N GLY A 435 -6.62 39.32 -16.77
CA GLY A 435 -7.32 38.12 -17.24
C GLY A 435 -6.90 36.84 -16.52
N LEU A 436 -5.62 36.73 -16.15
CA LEU A 436 -5.11 35.63 -15.32
C LEU A 436 -5.59 35.74 -13.86
N GLU A 437 -5.63 36.95 -13.29
CA GLU A 437 -6.19 37.21 -11.95
C GLU A 437 -7.68 36.85 -11.89
N ASP A 438 -8.49 37.30 -12.86
CA ASP A 438 -9.91 36.97 -12.96
C ASP A 438 -10.14 35.45 -13.14
N ALA A 439 -9.32 34.78 -13.96
CA ALA A 439 -9.36 33.32 -14.12
C ALA A 439 -8.98 32.58 -12.84
N PHE A 440 -7.98 33.07 -12.09
CA PHE A 440 -7.56 32.49 -10.81
C PHE A 440 -8.61 32.68 -9.71
N VAL A 441 -9.22 33.87 -9.62
CA VAL A 441 -10.35 34.15 -8.70
C VAL A 441 -11.54 33.25 -9.03
N LYS A 442 -11.88 33.10 -10.31
CA LYS A 442 -12.95 32.20 -10.75
C LYS A 442 -12.64 30.74 -10.39
N MET A 443 -11.46 30.23 -10.73
CA MET A 443 -11.06 28.86 -10.38
C MET A 443 -11.04 28.62 -8.87
N THR A 444 -10.62 29.61 -8.08
CA THR A 444 -10.61 29.54 -6.61
C THR A 444 -12.03 29.51 -6.06
N LYS A 445 -12.95 30.31 -6.62
CA LYS A 445 -14.38 30.27 -6.28
C LYS A 445 -15.03 28.94 -6.64
N ASP A 446 -14.80 28.44 -7.86
CA ASP A 446 -15.34 27.16 -8.33
C ASP A 446 -14.80 25.99 -7.46
N LYS A 447 -13.51 26.04 -7.07
CA LYS A 447 -12.89 25.09 -6.14
C LYS A 447 -13.49 25.17 -4.73
N LEU A 448 -13.80 26.36 -4.23
CA LEU A 448 -14.48 26.55 -2.95
C LEU A 448 -15.89 25.95 -2.99
N GLU A 449 -16.70 26.29 -4.01
CA GLU A 449 -18.06 25.79 -4.17
C GLU A 449 -18.12 24.26 -4.31
N LEU A 450 -17.17 23.66 -5.05
CA LEU A 450 -17.02 22.20 -5.11
C LEU A 450 -16.62 21.60 -3.76
N THR A 451 -15.73 22.25 -3.01
CA THR A 451 -15.31 21.79 -1.68
C THR A 451 -16.47 21.85 -0.67
N GLU A 452 -17.28 22.92 -0.71
CA GLU A 452 -18.48 23.09 0.11
C GLU A 452 -19.53 22.01 -0.23
N LYS A 453 -19.80 21.76 -1.51
CA LYS A 453 -20.71 20.68 -1.95
C LYS A 453 -20.24 19.31 -1.47
N ILE A 454 -18.95 18.99 -1.65
CA ILE A 454 -18.34 17.74 -1.13
C ILE A 454 -18.45 17.65 0.40
N SER A 455 -18.35 18.77 1.12
CA SER A 455 -18.51 18.80 2.58
C SER A 455 -19.96 18.55 3.01
N ALA A 456 -20.92 19.09 2.28
CA ALA A 456 -22.35 18.91 2.51
C ALA A 456 -22.79 17.47 2.19
N GLU A 457 -22.34 16.89 1.07
CA GLU A 457 -22.57 15.47 0.76
C GLU A 457 -21.96 14.54 1.82
N LYS A 458 -20.75 14.83 2.32
CA LYS A 458 -20.14 14.07 3.42
C LYS A 458 -20.91 14.20 4.74
N TYR A 459 -21.53 15.35 5.01
CA TYR A 459 -22.40 15.52 6.18
C TYR A 459 -23.68 14.69 6.01
N LEU A 460 -24.37 14.81 4.87
CA LEU A 460 -25.59 14.07 4.57
C LEU A 460 -25.35 12.54 4.58
N ASN A 461 -24.20 12.08 4.07
CA ASN A 461 -23.82 10.67 4.08
C ASN A 461 -23.64 10.12 5.51
N ARG A 462 -23.05 10.91 6.43
CA ARG A 462 -23.00 10.57 7.86
C ARG A 462 -24.38 10.52 8.49
N GLU A 463 -25.24 11.51 8.20
CA GLU A 463 -26.62 11.54 8.71
C GLU A 463 -27.44 10.34 8.24
N LEU A 464 -27.32 9.97 6.96
CA LEU A 464 -27.93 8.76 6.41
C LEU A 464 -27.38 7.48 7.04
N THR A 465 -26.06 7.41 7.30
CA THR A 465 -25.43 6.28 8.00
C THR A 465 -25.99 6.11 9.42
N ILE A 466 -26.16 7.22 10.16
CA ILE A 466 -26.77 7.21 11.50
C ILE A 466 -28.22 6.72 11.41
N LYS A 467 -29.03 7.27 10.49
CA LYS A 467 -30.42 6.85 10.28
C LYS A 467 -30.55 5.37 9.89
N LEU A 468 -29.62 4.83 9.09
CA LEU A 468 -29.57 3.40 8.80
C LEU A 468 -29.30 2.59 10.07
N SER A 469 -28.31 2.98 10.89
CA SER A 469 -28.03 2.29 12.15
C SER A 469 -29.20 2.33 13.14
N GLU A 470 -29.93 3.45 13.23
CA GLU A 470 -31.15 3.54 14.06
C GLU A 470 -32.28 2.63 13.57
N VAL A 471 -32.43 2.48 12.25
CA VAL A 471 -33.44 1.59 11.66
C VAL A 471 -33.05 0.12 11.88
N GLU A 472 -31.76 -0.22 11.75
CA GLU A 472 -31.26 -1.56 12.08
C GLU A 472 -31.45 -1.90 13.56
N GLU A 473 -31.22 -0.97 14.49
CA GLU A 473 -31.49 -1.18 15.92
C GLU A 473 -32.98 -1.39 16.18
N LYS A 474 -33.86 -0.57 15.59
CA LYS A 474 -35.33 -0.74 15.70
C LYS A 474 -35.80 -2.08 15.12
N ALA A 475 -35.18 -2.55 14.03
CA ALA A 475 -35.47 -3.86 13.45
C ALA A 475 -35.04 -5.01 14.37
N LYS A 476 -33.83 -4.93 14.96
CA LYS A 476 -33.34 -5.89 15.97
C LYS A 476 -34.24 -5.90 17.21
N GLU A 477 -34.64 -4.74 17.72
CA GLU A 477 -35.55 -4.62 18.87
C GLU A 477 -36.92 -5.25 18.56
N MET A 478 -37.48 -5.01 17.36
CA MET A 478 -38.73 -5.62 16.91
C MET A 478 -38.60 -7.14 16.80
N GLN A 479 -37.48 -7.65 16.29
CA GLN A 479 -37.24 -9.10 16.19
C GLN A 479 -37.08 -9.76 17.57
N ILE A 480 -36.48 -9.09 18.56
CA ILE A 480 -36.44 -9.56 19.95
C ILE A 480 -37.86 -9.59 20.55
N LYS A 481 -38.66 -8.54 20.34
CA LYS A 481 -40.07 -8.50 20.79
C LYS A 481 -40.91 -9.60 20.15
N LEU A 482 -40.67 -9.92 18.88
CA LEU A 482 -41.35 -10.98 18.15
C LEU A 482 -40.98 -12.36 18.72
N LYS A 483 -39.68 -12.65 18.92
CA LYS A 483 -39.24 -13.89 19.59
C LYS A 483 -39.84 -14.06 21.00
N ALA A 484 -39.87 -12.99 21.80
CA ALA A 484 -40.50 -13.03 23.13
C ALA A 484 -42.03 -13.27 23.05
N LYS A 485 -42.70 -12.83 21.97
CA LYS A 485 -44.11 -13.15 21.72
C LYS A 485 -44.31 -14.60 21.28
N ASP A 486 -43.39 -15.15 20.49
CA ASP A 486 -43.41 -16.57 20.10
C ASP A 486 -43.16 -17.47 21.31
N GLU A 487 -42.23 -17.11 22.20
CA GLU A 487 -41.99 -17.82 23.48
C GLU A 487 -43.23 -17.81 24.39
N GLU A 488 -43.90 -16.66 24.55
CA GLU A 488 -45.18 -16.57 25.28
C GLU A 488 -46.29 -17.35 24.57
N MET A 489 -46.35 -17.37 23.24
CA MET A 489 -47.31 -18.16 22.47
C MET A 489 -47.11 -19.66 22.72
N MET A 490 -45.86 -20.14 22.65
CA MET A 490 -45.48 -21.52 22.95
C MET A 490 -45.81 -21.90 24.40
N ARG A 491 -45.54 -20.99 25.36
CA ARG A 491 -45.91 -21.16 26.78
C ARG A 491 -47.43 -21.27 26.96
N LEU A 492 -48.21 -20.38 26.34
CA LEU A 492 -49.67 -20.45 26.40
C LEU A 492 -50.18 -21.74 25.75
N GLN A 493 -49.66 -22.12 24.58
CA GLN A 493 -50.06 -23.36 23.89
C GLN A 493 -49.73 -24.61 24.72
N SER A 494 -48.59 -24.64 25.41
CA SER A 494 -48.25 -25.69 26.36
C SER A 494 -49.21 -25.73 27.56
N ASN A 495 -49.61 -24.57 28.09
CA ASN A 495 -50.58 -24.49 29.18
C ASN A 495 -51.99 -24.91 28.74
N TYR A 496 -52.42 -24.52 27.53
CA TYR A 496 -53.69 -24.97 26.95
C TYR A 496 -53.72 -26.50 26.81
N ARG A 497 -52.67 -27.12 26.25
CA ARG A 497 -52.55 -28.59 26.16
C ARG A 497 -52.54 -29.26 27.55
N ALA A 498 -51.95 -28.64 28.56
CA ALA A 498 -51.95 -29.16 29.92
C ALA A 498 -53.34 -29.07 30.58
N ILE A 499 -54.08 -27.97 30.38
CA ILE A 499 -55.45 -27.79 30.88
C ILE A 499 -56.41 -28.72 30.13
N GLU A 500 -56.27 -28.85 28.81
CA GLU A 500 -57.03 -29.79 27.98
C GLU A 500 -56.90 -31.22 28.52
N LYS A 501 -55.66 -31.67 28.78
CA LYS A 501 -55.39 -32.96 29.43
C LYS A 501 -56.02 -33.07 30.82
N GLN A 502 -55.97 -32.03 31.65
CA GLN A 502 -56.63 -32.02 32.97
C GLN A 502 -58.17 -32.07 32.87
N CYS A 503 -58.77 -31.39 31.89
CA CYS A 503 -60.20 -31.48 31.61
C CYS A 503 -60.60 -32.89 31.17
N GLU A 504 -59.81 -33.54 30.33
CA GLU A 504 -60.02 -34.94 29.95
C GLU A 504 -59.87 -35.90 31.14
N GLU A 505 -58.89 -35.68 32.02
CA GLU A 505 -58.71 -36.44 33.26
C GLU A 505 -59.91 -36.25 34.21
N LEU A 506 -60.44 -35.02 34.35
CA LEU A 506 -61.63 -34.73 35.15
C LEU A 506 -62.91 -35.29 34.54
N ILE A 507 -63.08 -35.28 33.22
CA ILE A 507 -64.21 -35.93 32.53
C ILE A 507 -64.16 -37.45 32.76
N ASN A 508 -62.97 -38.05 32.76
CA ASN A 508 -62.78 -39.47 33.08
C ASN A 508 -63.04 -39.79 34.57
N GLN A 509 -62.77 -38.86 35.49
CA GLN A 509 -63.07 -39.02 36.92
C GLN A 509 -64.57 -38.81 37.25
N GLY A 510 -65.19 -37.78 36.67
CA GLY A 510 -66.61 -37.46 36.88
C GLY A 510 -67.57 -38.55 36.39
N ARG A 511 -67.13 -39.41 35.47
CA ARG A 511 -67.92 -40.54 34.96
C ARG A 511 -68.07 -41.71 35.95
N ASN A 512 -67.47 -41.62 37.14
CA ASN A 512 -67.55 -42.62 38.23
C ASN A 512 -68.34 -42.14 39.47
N GLY A 513 -69.08 -41.03 39.40
CA GLY A 513 -69.88 -40.47 40.51
C GLY A 513 -71.34 -40.19 40.14
N SER A 514 -72.26 -40.71 40.96
CA SER A 514 -73.72 -40.75 40.80
C SER A 514 -74.50 -39.43 40.54
N VAL A 515 -75.43 -39.49 39.56
CA VAL A 515 -76.85 -39.01 39.57
C VAL A 515 -77.17 -37.50 39.72
N ASP A 516 -77.79 -36.94 38.65
CA ASP A 516 -78.97 -36.02 38.50
C ASP A 516 -79.55 -35.20 39.69
N PRO A 517 -80.37 -34.12 39.49
CA PRO A 517 -81.00 -33.63 38.23
C PRO A 517 -81.04 -32.08 37.96
N ASP A 518 -81.54 -31.73 36.77
CA ASP A 518 -82.54 -30.67 36.45
C ASP A 518 -82.23 -29.14 36.25
N VAL A 519 -83.04 -28.58 35.32
CA VAL A 519 -83.70 -27.24 35.32
C VAL A 519 -83.06 -25.98 34.64
N VAL A 520 -83.74 -25.55 33.54
CA VAL A 520 -84.08 -24.16 33.09
C VAL A 520 -83.14 -23.35 32.16
N ASP A 521 -83.52 -23.36 30.86
CA ASP A 521 -84.05 -22.23 30.05
C ASP A 521 -83.29 -20.89 29.97
N SER A 522 -82.89 -20.47 28.75
CA SER A 522 -83.25 -19.17 28.14
C SER A 522 -82.43 -18.84 26.87
N ASN A 523 -83.16 -18.35 25.86
CA ASN A 523 -82.75 -17.78 24.58
C ASN A 523 -81.58 -16.76 24.62
N THR A 524 -80.85 -16.59 23.51
CA THR A 524 -80.89 -15.35 22.68
C THR A 524 -80.30 -15.60 21.27
N GLU A 525 -80.91 -15.00 20.25
CA GLU A 525 -80.58 -15.05 18.82
C GLU A 525 -79.34 -14.19 18.46
N ILE A 526 -78.63 -14.52 17.35
CA ILE A 526 -78.21 -13.67 16.17
C ILE A 526 -77.56 -14.68 15.18
N ASP A 527 -78.19 -15.16 14.11
CA ASP A 527 -78.56 -14.52 12.81
C ASP A 527 -77.38 -14.25 11.83
N ASN A 528 -77.64 -14.50 10.54
CA ASN A 528 -76.74 -14.51 9.37
C ASN A 528 -75.74 -15.70 9.35
N GLY A 529 -75.84 -16.73 8.50
CA GLY A 529 -76.68 -16.90 7.31
C GLY A 529 -75.92 -16.58 6.01
N VAL A 530 -75.53 -17.62 5.27
CA VAL A 530 -75.47 -17.71 3.80
C VAL A 530 -75.47 -19.21 3.44
N GLU A 531 -76.23 -19.57 2.41
CA GLU A 531 -76.45 -20.94 1.93
C GLU A 531 -75.23 -21.47 1.14
N ILE A 532 -75.12 -22.80 1.03
CA ILE A 532 -75.10 -23.56 -0.25
C ILE A 532 -75.02 -25.06 0.08
N GLU A 533 -76.16 -25.73 -0.07
CA GLU A 533 -76.30 -27.18 -0.34
C GLU A 533 -76.01 -27.45 -1.84
N PRO A 534 -75.85 -28.70 -2.36
CA PRO A 534 -76.40 -29.95 -1.78
C PRO A 534 -75.57 -31.26 -1.95
N ASP A 535 -76.20 -32.36 -1.48
CA ASP A 535 -76.19 -33.72 -2.10
C ASP A 535 -74.94 -34.62 -1.84
N LYS A 536 -75.04 -35.80 -1.21
CA LYS A 536 -75.81 -36.98 -1.72
C LYS A 536 -76.04 -38.12 -0.73
N HIS A 537 -77.26 -38.68 -0.81
CA HIS A 537 -77.71 -40.08 -0.60
C HIS A 537 -77.47 -40.78 0.77
N SER A 538 -78.51 -41.30 1.46
CA SER A 538 -79.27 -42.55 1.18
C SER A 538 -78.38 -43.78 1.42
N GLU A 539 -78.53 -44.63 2.44
CA GLU A 539 -79.67 -45.47 2.92
C GLU A 539 -79.22 -46.13 4.27
N HIS A 540 -79.98 -46.90 5.07
CA HIS A 540 -81.30 -47.54 4.95
C HIS A 540 -81.91 -47.76 6.37
N GLU A 541 -83.23 -47.95 6.44
CA GLU A 541 -83.99 -48.25 7.67
C GLU A 541 -83.69 -49.65 8.27
N CYS A 542 -83.88 -49.83 9.59
CA CYS A 542 -84.97 -50.69 10.09
C CYS A 542 -85.31 -50.44 11.58
N LYS A 543 -86.53 -50.83 11.98
CA LYS A 543 -87.19 -50.52 13.26
C LYS A 543 -87.24 -51.73 14.24
N PRO A 544 -87.65 -51.55 15.52
CA PRO A 544 -87.27 -52.40 16.66
C PRO A 544 -88.23 -53.57 16.92
N LEU A 545 -87.96 -54.41 17.94
CA LEU A 545 -88.97 -55.05 18.81
C LEU A 545 -88.37 -55.80 20.03
N MET A 546 -89.02 -55.63 21.19
CA MET A 546 -89.07 -56.45 22.43
C MET A 546 -87.74 -56.66 23.21
N GLU A 547 -87.59 -56.16 24.43
CA GLU A 547 -88.27 -56.59 25.68
C GLU A 547 -88.03 -58.07 26.02
N GLU A 548 -87.07 -58.34 26.91
CA GLU A 548 -87.40 -58.74 28.28
C GLU A 548 -86.16 -58.67 29.23
N ASP A 549 -86.50 -58.72 30.51
CA ASP A 549 -85.79 -58.43 31.76
C ASP A 549 -84.30 -58.79 31.93
N GLY A 550 -83.72 -58.17 32.97
CA GLY A 550 -82.53 -58.66 33.67
C GLY A 550 -81.21 -57.95 33.32
N ASP A 551 -80.79 -57.04 34.20
CA ASP A 551 -79.40 -56.66 34.45
C ASP A 551 -78.55 -56.16 33.23
N LYS A 552 -79.17 -55.35 32.35
CA LYS A 552 -78.49 -54.76 31.18
C LYS A 552 -77.95 -53.34 31.40
N GLY A 553 -78.33 -52.66 32.49
CA GLY A 553 -78.00 -51.24 32.74
C GLY A 553 -76.50 -50.95 32.82
N HIS A 554 -75.76 -51.69 33.66
CA HIS A 554 -74.30 -51.57 33.73
C HIS A 554 -73.58 -52.08 32.47
N SER A 555 -74.17 -53.04 31.75
CA SER A 555 -73.58 -53.57 30.51
C SER A 555 -73.69 -52.56 29.36
N LEU A 556 -74.86 -51.94 29.15
CA LEU A 556 -75.03 -50.87 28.15
C LEU A 556 -74.21 -49.62 28.49
N GLN A 557 -74.18 -49.17 29.74
CA GLN A 557 -73.36 -48.01 30.12
C GLN A 557 -71.85 -48.29 29.97
N ARG A 558 -71.40 -49.51 30.24
CA ARG A 558 -70.02 -49.93 29.99
C ARG A 558 -69.71 -50.05 28.50
N ALA A 559 -70.66 -50.52 27.69
CA ALA A 559 -70.54 -50.56 26.24
C ALA A 559 -70.52 -49.15 25.60
N ASP A 560 -71.37 -48.22 26.04
CA ASP A 560 -71.40 -46.84 25.57
C ASP A 560 -70.18 -46.02 26.06
N ALA A 561 -69.67 -46.32 27.25
CA ALA A 561 -68.39 -45.79 27.70
C ALA A 561 -67.21 -46.32 26.87
N MET A 562 -67.21 -47.62 26.55
CA MET A 562 -66.22 -48.25 25.69
C MET A 562 -66.29 -47.74 24.25
N MET A 563 -67.49 -47.50 23.71
CA MET A 563 -67.71 -46.94 22.37
C MET A 563 -67.20 -45.50 22.27
N LYS A 564 -67.53 -44.63 23.22
CA LYS A 564 -66.99 -43.24 23.24
C LYS A 564 -65.49 -43.18 23.48
N LEU A 565 -64.93 -44.16 24.19
CA LEU A 565 -63.47 -44.31 24.35
C LEU A 565 -62.84 -44.80 23.04
N GLN A 566 -63.48 -45.74 22.34
CA GLN A 566 -63.06 -46.25 21.04
C GLN A 566 -63.08 -45.15 19.97
N ASP A 567 -64.16 -44.36 19.86
CA ASP A 567 -64.24 -43.20 18.97
C ASP A 567 -63.14 -42.18 19.27
N ARG A 568 -62.87 -41.90 20.55
CA ARG A 568 -61.79 -40.98 20.93
C ARG A 568 -60.41 -41.53 20.59
N PHE A 569 -60.17 -42.84 20.75
CA PHE A 569 -58.92 -43.47 20.28
C PHE A 569 -58.81 -43.48 18.76
N LEU A 570 -59.89 -43.74 18.03
CA LEU A 570 -59.93 -43.66 16.56
C LEU A 570 -59.63 -42.24 16.07
N LYS A 571 -60.20 -41.22 16.72
CA LYS A 571 -59.95 -39.82 16.39
C LYS A 571 -58.49 -39.42 16.68
N ILE A 572 -57.96 -39.78 17.85
CA ILE A 572 -56.55 -39.52 18.18
C ILE A 572 -55.60 -40.31 17.25
N MET A 573 -55.93 -41.54 16.86
CA MET A 573 -55.15 -42.29 15.87
C MET A 573 -55.20 -41.63 14.48
N GLY A 574 -56.35 -41.08 14.08
CA GLY A 574 -56.48 -40.26 12.87
C GLY A 574 -55.59 -39.02 12.94
N GLU A 575 -55.72 -38.22 14.01
CA GLU A 575 -54.91 -37.01 14.22
C GLU A 575 -53.40 -37.32 14.29
N VAL A 576 -53.00 -38.45 14.89
CA VAL A 576 -51.59 -38.91 14.91
C VAL A 576 -51.11 -39.40 13.54
N ALA A 577 -51.98 -40.03 12.75
CA ALA A 577 -51.66 -40.40 11.36
C ALA A 577 -51.51 -39.15 10.48
N ASP A 578 -52.46 -38.21 10.56
CA ASP A 578 -52.42 -36.94 9.81
C ASP A 578 -51.17 -36.10 10.19
N LEU A 579 -50.83 -36.02 11.49
CA LEU A 579 -49.60 -35.36 11.95
C LEU A 579 -48.33 -36.11 11.52
N SER A 580 -48.38 -37.43 11.42
CA SER A 580 -47.28 -38.23 10.87
C SER A 580 -47.10 -37.98 9.37
N ASP A 581 -48.18 -37.94 8.60
CA ASP A 581 -48.12 -37.70 7.15
C ASP A 581 -47.67 -36.27 6.83
N GLU A 582 -48.15 -35.26 7.58
CA GLU A 582 -47.66 -33.88 7.45
C GLU A 582 -46.19 -33.75 7.92
N LYS A 583 -45.74 -34.52 8.93
CA LYS A 583 -44.32 -34.61 9.28
C LYS A 583 -43.48 -35.15 8.10
N HIS A 584 -43.87 -36.27 7.49
CA HIS A 584 -43.14 -36.83 6.35
C HIS A 584 -43.14 -35.86 5.14
N ARG A 585 -44.25 -35.13 4.93
CA ARG A 585 -44.34 -34.08 3.92
C ARG A 585 -43.38 -32.92 4.19
N LEU A 586 -43.30 -32.45 5.44
CA LEU A 586 -42.36 -31.39 5.85
C LEU A 586 -40.90 -31.87 5.74
N GLU A 587 -40.60 -33.11 6.09
CA GLU A 587 -39.28 -33.71 5.90
C GLU A 587 -38.88 -33.80 4.42
N HIS A 588 -39.81 -34.15 3.53
CA HIS A 588 -39.58 -34.10 2.08
C HIS A 588 -39.34 -32.66 1.57
N ILE A 589 -40.08 -31.68 2.07
CA ILE A 589 -39.88 -30.26 1.71
C ILE A 589 -38.51 -29.76 2.20
N ILE A 590 -38.09 -30.13 3.42
CA ILE A 590 -36.76 -29.79 3.95
C ILE A 590 -35.66 -30.41 3.08
N LEU A 591 -35.79 -31.68 2.70
CA LEU A 591 -34.82 -32.36 1.83
C LEU A 591 -34.75 -31.69 0.44
N GLN A 592 -35.89 -31.28 -0.12
CA GLN A 592 -35.93 -30.53 -1.37
C GLN A 592 -35.23 -29.16 -1.24
N LEU A 593 -35.56 -28.38 -0.21
CA LEU A 593 -34.94 -27.07 0.05
C LEU A 593 -33.43 -27.18 0.31
N GLN A 594 -32.97 -28.28 0.93
CA GLN A 594 -31.56 -28.56 1.10
C GLN A 594 -30.88 -28.82 -0.25
N ASN A 595 -31.44 -29.68 -1.10
CA ASN A 595 -30.93 -29.92 -2.46
C ASN A 595 -30.91 -28.64 -3.32
N GLU A 596 -31.94 -27.79 -3.21
CA GLU A 596 -32.00 -26.48 -3.87
C GLU A 596 -30.90 -25.54 -3.32
N THR A 597 -30.66 -25.55 -2.01
CA THR A 597 -29.59 -24.76 -1.37
C THR A 597 -28.20 -25.22 -1.81
N ASP A 598 -27.95 -26.53 -1.86
CA ASP A 598 -26.69 -27.11 -2.34
C ASP A 598 -26.44 -26.75 -3.81
N THR A 599 -27.48 -26.84 -4.66
CA THR A 599 -27.43 -26.40 -6.06
C THR A 599 -27.12 -24.90 -6.19
N ILE A 600 -27.71 -24.05 -5.33
CA ILE A 600 -27.40 -22.61 -5.30
C ILE A 600 -25.94 -22.38 -4.87
N CYS A 601 -25.42 -23.14 -3.90
CA CYS A 601 -24.01 -23.09 -3.49
C CYS A 601 -23.06 -23.43 -4.65
N GLU A 602 -23.37 -24.45 -5.45
CA GLU A 602 -22.62 -24.78 -6.67
C GLU A 602 -22.64 -23.64 -7.69
N TYR A 603 -23.80 -23.03 -7.96
CA TYR A 603 -23.91 -21.86 -8.84
C TYR A 603 -23.10 -20.66 -8.34
N VAL A 604 -23.09 -20.41 -7.02
CA VAL A 604 -22.28 -19.34 -6.41
C VAL A 604 -20.78 -19.64 -6.57
N ALA A 605 -20.34 -20.88 -6.35
CA ALA A 605 -18.94 -21.27 -6.56
C ALA A 605 -18.51 -21.14 -8.03
N LEU A 606 -19.34 -21.60 -8.96
CA LEU A 606 -19.12 -21.45 -10.41
C LEU A 606 -19.08 -19.98 -10.84
N TYR A 607 -19.96 -19.13 -10.31
CA TYR A 607 -19.95 -17.69 -10.60
C TYR A 607 -18.69 -17.01 -10.04
N GLN A 608 -18.26 -17.36 -8.82
CA GLN A 608 -17.01 -16.86 -8.25
C GLN A 608 -15.78 -17.30 -9.07
N GLN A 609 -15.74 -18.56 -9.53
CA GLN A 609 -14.69 -19.07 -10.41
C GLN A 609 -14.71 -18.38 -11.79
N GLN A 610 -15.88 -18.19 -12.39
CA GLN A 610 -16.02 -17.47 -13.65
C GLN A 610 -15.56 -16.01 -13.50
N ARG A 611 -15.89 -15.36 -12.37
CA ARG A 611 -15.48 -13.99 -12.07
C ARG A 611 -13.98 -13.85 -11.83
N SER A 612 -13.34 -14.81 -11.15
CA SER A 612 -11.90 -14.82 -10.95
C SER A 612 -11.14 -15.08 -12.25
N LEU A 613 -11.65 -15.97 -13.12
CA LEU A 613 -11.11 -16.18 -14.47
C LEU A 613 -11.24 -14.94 -15.37
N LEU A 614 -12.39 -14.25 -15.35
CA LEU A 614 -12.55 -12.98 -16.07
C LEU A 614 -11.57 -11.92 -15.57
N LYS A 615 -11.46 -11.75 -14.25
CA LYS A 615 -10.52 -10.81 -13.62
C LYS A 615 -9.07 -11.13 -14.01
N ARG A 616 -8.64 -12.40 -13.94
CA ARG A 616 -7.30 -12.83 -14.37
C ARG A 616 -7.04 -12.53 -15.84
N ARG A 617 -8.00 -12.80 -16.74
CA ARG A 617 -7.88 -12.50 -18.17
C ARG A 617 -7.76 -11.00 -18.43
N ASP A 618 -8.51 -10.19 -17.70
CA ASP A 618 -8.47 -8.72 -17.84
C ASP A 618 -7.17 -8.13 -17.24
N GLU A 619 -6.62 -8.75 -16.19
CA GLU A 619 -5.28 -8.47 -15.64
C GLU A 619 -4.16 -8.85 -16.61
N GLU A 620 -4.21 -10.04 -17.21
CA GLU A 620 -3.28 -10.50 -18.27
C GLU A 620 -3.30 -9.58 -19.48
N ARG A 621 -4.50 -9.18 -19.93
CA ARG A 621 -4.70 -8.19 -20.99
C ARG A 621 -4.13 -6.82 -20.62
N GLY A 622 -4.30 -6.38 -19.37
CA GLY A 622 -3.71 -5.14 -18.86
C GLY A 622 -2.18 -5.18 -18.85
N ALA A 623 -1.59 -6.32 -18.46
CA ALA A 623 -0.15 -6.56 -18.52
C ALA A 623 0.39 -6.52 -19.97
N GLN A 624 -0.28 -7.21 -20.91
CA GLN A 624 0.09 -7.17 -22.34
C GLN A 624 0.01 -5.73 -22.90
N LEU A 625 -1.05 -4.99 -22.59
CA LEU A 625 -1.18 -3.58 -23.01
C LEU A 625 -0.05 -2.71 -22.44
N LYS A 626 0.35 -2.94 -21.19
CA LYS A 626 1.45 -2.20 -20.54
C LYS A 626 2.81 -2.50 -21.18
N ILE A 627 3.09 -3.76 -21.53
CA ILE A 627 4.30 -4.15 -22.27
C ILE A 627 4.31 -3.46 -23.64
N PHE A 628 3.21 -3.55 -24.39
CA PHE A 628 3.07 -2.92 -25.70
C PHE A 628 3.26 -1.40 -25.65
N GLN A 629 2.70 -0.72 -24.63
CA GLN A 629 2.93 0.71 -24.39
C GLN A 629 4.40 1.04 -24.10
N GLN A 630 5.08 0.19 -23.32
CA GLN A 630 6.50 0.36 -23.02
C GLN A 630 7.38 0.16 -24.27
N GLU A 631 7.05 -0.81 -25.12
CA GLU A 631 7.74 -1.05 -26.40
C GLU A 631 7.51 0.10 -27.39
N CYS A 632 6.27 0.59 -27.54
CA CYS A 632 6.00 1.80 -28.33
C CYS A 632 6.76 3.02 -27.80
N GLY A 633 6.90 3.16 -26.48
CA GLY A 633 7.70 4.21 -25.83
C GLY A 633 9.22 4.05 -25.97
N LYS A 634 9.73 2.83 -26.15
CA LYS A 634 11.13 2.59 -26.55
C LYS A 634 11.36 2.96 -28.01
N LEU A 635 10.55 2.41 -28.91
CA LEU A 635 10.63 2.68 -30.35
C LEU A 635 10.49 4.17 -30.66
N LYS A 636 9.62 4.89 -29.94
CA LYS A 636 9.50 6.35 -30.08
C LYS A 636 10.80 7.08 -29.71
N ARG A 637 11.46 6.69 -28.61
CA ARG A 637 12.75 7.29 -28.21
C ARG A 637 13.86 6.95 -29.20
N GLU A 638 13.94 5.70 -29.65
CA GLU A 638 14.91 5.27 -30.67
C GLU A 638 14.70 6.04 -32.00
N LEU A 639 13.46 6.30 -32.41
CA LEU A 639 13.14 7.15 -33.57
C LEU A 639 13.48 8.62 -33.33
N GLU A 640 13.33 9.14 -32.10
CA GLU A 640 13.71 10.52 -31.73
C GLU A 640 15.24 10.69 -31.66
N GLU A 641 15.96 9.70 -31.13
CA GLU A 641 17.43 9.63 -31.14
C GLU A 641 17.98 9.53 -32.57
N LEU A 642 17.42 8.63 -33.40
CA LEU A 642 17.81 8.48 -34.80
C LEU A 642 17.52 9.75 -35.61
N ALA A 643 16.39 10.41 -35.39
CA ALA A 643 16.08 11.70 -36.01
C ALA A 643 17.02 12.82 -35.53
N GLY A 644 17.39 12.82 -34.25
CA GLY A 644 18.37 13.76 -33.68
C GLY A 644 19.78 13.56 -34.22
N LEU A 645 20.20 12.31 -34.42
CA LEU A 645 21.43 11.98 -35.12
C LEU A 645 21.37 12.43 -36.59
N LEU A 646 20.27 12.17 -37.30
CA LEU A 646 20.10 12.60 -38.69
C LEU A 646 20.15 14.13 -38.84
N ALA A 647 19.59 14.87 -37.88
CA ALA A 647 19.67 16.34 -37.84
C ALA A 647 21.12 16.82 -37.65
N ARG A 648 21.86 16.24 -36.70
CA ARG A 648 23.30 16.53 -36.50
C ARG A 648 24.13 16.19 -37.74
N PHE A 649 23.84 15.06 -38.40
CA PHE A 649 24.49 14.69 -39.67
C PHE A 649 24.19 15.65 -40.82
N ALA A 650 23.05 16.35 -40.80
CA ALA A 650 22.69 17.35 -41.79
C ALA A 650 23.32 18.73 -41.51
N GLU A 651 23.64 19.04 -40.26
CA GLU A 651 24.32 20.28 -39.84
C GLU A 651 25.83 20.27 -40.09
N ASP A 652 26.43 19.07 -40.24
CA ASP A 652 27.88 18.90 -40.32
C ASP A 652 28.44 19.21 -41.73
N LYS A 653 29.32 20.21 -41.82
CA LYS A 653 29.70 20.86 -43.09
C LYS A 653 30.56 19.97 -43.99
N GLU A 654 31.40 19.10 -43.43
CA GLU A 654 32.23 18.18 -44.22
C GLU A 654 31.39 17.06 -44.83
N LEU A 655 30.39 16.55 -44.10
CA LEU A 655 29.46 15.55 -44.62
C LEU A 655 28.46 16.13 -45.62
N SER A 656 28.05 17.39 -45.44
CA SER A 656 27.16 18.09 -46.39
C SER A 656 27.73 18.08 -47.83
N LEU A 657 29.04 18.34 -47.98
CA LEU A 657 29.77 18.19 -49.25
C LEU A 657 29.77 16.75 -49.79
N TYR A 658 29.82 15.76 -48.89
CA TYR A 658 29.80 14.33 -49.24
C TYR A 658 28.44 13.86 -49.82
N PHE A 659 27.36 14.60 -49.52
CA PHE A 659 25.98 14.38 -50.00
C PHE A 659 25.59 15.26 -51.22
N GLU A 660 26.51 16.02 -51.81
CA GLU A 660 26.23 16.74 -53.08
C GLU A 660 25.86 15.78 -54.22
N ASN A 661 26.37 14.55 -54.20
CA ASN A 661 25.98 13.47 -55.12
C ASN A 661 24.48 13.15 -55.04
N GLU A 662 23.78 13.41 -56.14
CA GLU A 662 22.31 13.34 -56.28
C GLU A 662 21.70 12.01 -55.78
N SER A 663 22.33 10.87 -56.10
CA SER A 663 21.89 9.54 -55.62
C SER A 663 21.86 9.43 -54.09
N LYS A 664 22.86 9.97 -53.39
CA LYS A 664 22.98 9.85 -51.93
C LYS A 664 22.00 10.80 -51.22
N ARG A 665 21.75 11.97 -51.81
CA ARG A 665 20.73 12.92 -51.35
C ARG A 665 19.34 12.29 -51.40
N MET A 666 19.01 11.62 -52.50
CA MET A 666 17.75 10.86 -52.62
C MET A 666 17.64 9.74 -51.57
N ASP A 667 18.73 9.07 -51.21
CA ASP A 667 18.68 8.02 -50.19
C ASP A 667 18.46 8.58 -48.77
N MET A 668 19.09 9.72 -48.44
CA MET A 668 18.79 10.46 -47.20
C MET A 668 17.33 10.94 -47.16
N GLU A 669 16.80 11.44 -48.28
CA GLU A 669 15.42 11.90 -48.40
C GLU A 669 14.39 10.74 -48.27
N LYS A 670 14.71 9.56 -48.83
CA LYS A 670 13.92 8.32 -48.59
C LYS A 670 13.94 7.91 -47.13
N VAL A 671 15.10 7.94 -46.46
CA VAL A 671 15.22 7.63 -45.03
C VAL A 671 14.41 8.62 -44.19
N MET A 672 14.50 9.92 -44.47
CA MET A 672 13.71 10.93 -43.76
C MET A 672 12.20 10.76 -44.01
N THR A 673 11.80 10.41 -45.24
CA THR A 673 10.41 10.10 -45.58
C THR A 673 9.90 8.86 -44.84
N LEU A 674 10.72 7.81 -44.73
CA LEU A 674 10.41 6.60 -43.95
C LEU A 674 10.28 6.93 -42.45
N LEU A 675 11.18 7.73 -41.88
CA LEU A 675 11.11 8.17 -40.49
C LEU A 675 9.87 9.03 -40.22
N CYS A 676 9.50 9.94 -41.12
CA CYS A 676 8.25 10.69 -41.05
C CYS A 676 7.02 9.78 -41.12
N ASN A 677 7.02 8.78 -42.02
CA ASN A 677 5.91 7.81 -42.13
C ASN A 677 5.79 6.92 -40.89
N LEU A 678 6.91 6.49 -40.30
CA LEU A 678 6.95 5.74 -39.03
C LEU A 678 6.47 6.61 -37.85
N LYS A 679 6.92 7.86 -37.76
CA LYS A 679 6.49 8.82 -36.72
C LYS A 679 4.99 9.15 -36.79
N ASN A 680 4.42 9.20 -37.99
CA ASN A 680 3.00 9.47 -38.23
C ASN A 680 2.11 8.21 -38.13
N ASN A 681 2.72 7.04 -37.91
CA ASN A 681 2.03 5.76 -37.89
C ASN A 681 1.14 5.64 -36.64
N SER A 682 -0.05 5.04 -36.79
CA SER A 682 -1.14 5.22 -35.81
C SER A 682 -0.92 4.54 -34.45
N LEU A 683 0.18 3.82 -34.29
CA LEU A 683 0.60 3.11 -33.08
C LEU A 683 1.54 3.97 -32.20
N ILE A 684 2.17 5.01 -32.77
CA ILE A 684 3.24 5.80 -32.13
C ILE A 684 2.78 7.24 -31.82
N ASP A 685 1.81 7.76 -32.59
CA ASP A 685 1.32 9.13 -32.43
C ASP A 685 0.38 9.30 -31.22
N THR A 686 0.87 9.98 -30.20
CA THR A 686 0.16 10.34 -28.96
C THR A 686 -1.08 11.23 -29.15
N ASN A 687 -1.32 11.76 -30.36
CA ASN A 687 -2.52 12.54 -30.68
C ASN A 687 -3.67 11.69 -31.25
N LYS A 688 -3.42 10.43 -31.66
CA LYS A 688 -4.46 9.48 -32.10
C LYS A 688 -4.98 8.60 -30.96
N LYS A 689 -5.19 9.19 -29.77
CA LYS A 689 -5.61 8.51 -28.52
C LYS A 689 -6.97 7.77 -28.56
N ASN A 690 -7.70 7.78 -29.68
CA ASN A 690 -8.97 7.09 -29.87
C ASN A 690 -8.83 5.78 -30.67
N ILE A 691 -7.82 4.97 -30.37
CA ILE A 691 -7.91 3.52 -30.61
C ILE A 691 -8.53 2.91 -29.35
N GLU A 692 -9.87 2.90 -29.29
CA GLU A 692 -10.57 2.08 -28.31
C GLU A 692 -10.28 0.60 -28.61
N PHE A 693 -9.32 0.00 -27.89
CA PHE A 693 -8.95 -1.42 -28.03
C PHE A 693 -10.07 -2.40 -27.65
N LYS A 694 -11.33 -1.96 -27.49
CA LYS A 694 -12.50 -2.81 -27.15
C LYS A 694 -12.66 -4.04 -28.06
N ASN A 695 -12.21 -3.95 -29.31
CA ASN A 695 -12.31 -5.03 -30.30
C ASN A 695 -11.01 -5.84 -30.51
N PHE A 696 -9.96 -5.64 -29.69
CA PHE A 696 -8.77 -6.49 -29.77
C PHE A 696 -9.04 -7.84 -29.09
N TYR A 697 -9.47 -8.82 -29.89
CA TYR A 697 -9.57 -10.22 -29.49
C TYR A 697 -8.22 -10.92 -29.74
N PRO A 698 -7.61 -11.58 -28.75
CA PRO A 698 -6.47 -12.45 -29.01
C PRO A 698 -6.90 -13.56 -29.97
N CYS A 699 -6.23 -13.66 -31.12
CA CYS A 699 -6.44 -14.77 -32.04
C CYS A 699 -5.83 -16.03 -31.42
N ASN A 700 -6.64 -17.08 -31.24
CA ASN A 700 -6.22 -18.36 -30.64
C ASN A 700 -5.09 -19.09 -31.39
N CYS A 701 -4.69 -18.60 -32.58
CA CYS A 701 -3.65 -19.21 -33.42
C CYS A 701 -2.30 -18.47 -33.41
N CYS A 702 -2.21 -17.25 -32.84
CA CYS A 702 -0.94 -16.52 -32.75
C CYS A 702 -0.61 -16.14 -31.30
N SER A 703 0.09 -17.06 -30.63
CA SER A 703 0.60 -16.94 -29.27
C SER A 703 1.76 -15.94 -29.18
N GLY A 704 1.46 -14.64 -29.30
CA GLY A 704 2.27 -13.54 -28.75
C GLY A 704 3.74 -13.42 -29.17
N LYS A 705 4.18 -14.08 -30.25
CA LYS A 705 5.50 -13.86 -30.83
C LYS A 705 5.39 -12.76 -31.89
N LEU A 706 6.21 -11.72 -31.79
CA LEU A 706 6.48 -10.85 -32.92
C LEU A 706 7.02 -11.73 -34.07
N ILE A 707 6.62 -11.37 -35.29
CA ILE A 707 7.25 -11.93 -36.49
C ILE A 707 8.53 -11.14 -36.67
N ASP A 708 9.68 -11.79 -36.51
CA ASP A 708 10.96 -11.24 -36.97
C ASP A 708 10.89 -11.09 -38.50
N VAL A 709 11.11 -9.87 -39.00
CA VAL A 709 11.26 -9.53 -40.42
C VAL A 709 12.44 -8.56 -40.57
#